data_AF-A0AAN6VXD9-F1
#
_entry.id   AF-A0AAN6VXD9-F1
#
_cell.length_a   1.000
_cell.length_b   1.000
_cell.length_c   1.000
_cell.angle_alpha   90.00
_cell.angle_beta   90.00
_cell.angle_gamma   90.00
#
_symmetry.space_group_name_H-M   'P 1'
#
loop_
_entity.id
_entity.type
_entity.pdbx_description
1 polymer ?
#
loop_
_entity_poly.entity_id
_entity_poly.type
_entity_poly.pdbx_seq_one_letter_code
_entity_poly.pdbx_strand_id
1 'polypeptide(L)'
;MFRWYRDAAKCYAYLMDVSTPTPDVDNKSIWEPAFRASRWFTRGWTLQELIAPTSVEFFSMEKTRLGDKNSLLQIIQEITGIPLEALQGGLLSDISVYDRMAWIKNRNTTREEDIAYSLFGIFNVQLPLLYGEGKEKALERLREKIGKDDGCLADLCVTNSRHDKKRIEAAKGGLLKDSYCWVLSNVQFQQWHDGDDQRLLWIKGDPGKGKTMLLCGIINELEKSTPTSLLSFFFCQATDSRINNATAVLRSLIYLLVNQQPALISHVRRPYDHAGKKTFEDPNVWFVLCEIFTSILQDPGLRMTYLIIDALDECVTDLPQLLELITRTSCTSSPIKWIVSSRNWPDIEEQLETATQKVRLSLELNTESISTAVNAFIQNKVNQLAPKTKYDASMIGKIQDYLQSHANGTFLWVALVCQALADPKVKKRHILAKLQTFPRGLDSLYARMLEQIGHSEDAELCKQILAVVAAVRRPISLGELASFIEMPDDVSNDPESLEEIVKLCGSFLIIREKTVYFVHQSAKDFLLGKASDKASNKASQEAFKLVFPAGTEDVSYIIVWRSLNVMSEKLRRDMYCLNAPGFFIDNIRAPDPNPLAMVRYSCIYWIDHLRDLVSSTISKWVHLLQDDGDVHKFLTTKYLYWLEALSLLRALSEGINAIRQLESLLVHINRGRLTAIVRDAHRFALSYRMIIEKAPLQAYTSALVFAPTNSMVKKIFKKEEPGWISTIPVVEAEWNACIQTLEGHGDWVQSVAFSPDGQHRVASASHDKTIKIWDTASGTCTQTLEGHADWVQSVAFSPDGQRVASGSHDKTIKIWDAASGACTQTLGGHAEWVQSAAFSPDGQRVASGSGDNTIKIWDAASGTCTQTINVGSTATHLSFDNADAYINTNIGRIQIATATMESPNQLSSPVCYSYGLGQDYRWITCNSQDVLWLPPEYHASASAMQARKMVLGCYSGRVIIFSFSRDV
;
A
#
# COMPACT_ATOMS: atom_id res chain seq x y z
N MET A 1 -30.49 9.75 -17.81
CA MET A 1 -30.46 9.76 -19.29
C MET A 1 -29.14 9.22 -19.83
N PHE A 2 -27.97 9.84 -19.61
CA PHE A 2 -26.69 9.43 -20.22
C PHE A 2 -26.38 7.92 -20.23
N ARG A 3 -26.52 7.21 -19.09
CA ARG A 3 -26.32 5.73 -19.05
C ARG A 3 -27.26 5.01 -20.05
N TRP A 4 -28.56 5.33 -20.03
CA TRP A 4 -29.55 4.79 -20.97
C TRP A 4 -29.23 5.08 -22.44
N TYR A 5 -28.71 6.26 -22.77
CA TYR A 5 -28.27 6.58 -24.14
C TYR A 5 -26.96 5.88 -24.54
N ARG A 6 -26.02 5.68 -23.61
CA ARG A 6 -24.78 4.90 -23.82
C ARG A 6 -25.09 3.43 -24.10
N ASP A 7 -26.07 2.90 -23.38
CA ASP A 7 -26.46 1.49 -23.45
C ASP A 7 -27.46 1.22 -24.60
N ALA A 8 -27.77 2.24 -25.42
CA ALA A 8 -28.65 2.15 -26.59
C ALA A 8 -27.89 1.86 -27.89
N ALA A 9 -28.35 0.87 -28.66
CA ALA A 9 -27.69 0.43 -29.90
C ALA A 9 -27.66 1.50 -31.02
N LYS A 10 -28.67 2.38 -31.08
CA LYS A 10 -28.76 3.54 -31.98
C LYS A 10 -29.61 4.65 -31.35
N CYS A 11 -29.25 5.90 -31.61
CA CYS A 11 -30.07 7.08 -31.34
C CYS A 11 -30.52 7.72 -32.68
N TYR A 12 -31.75 8.25 -32.71
CA TYR A 12 -32.33 8.88 -33.91
C TYR A 12 -32.71 10.34 -33.60
N ALA A 13 -32.02 11.29 -34.23
CA ALA A 13 -32.21 12.72 -34.03
C ALA A 13 -33.06 13.32 -35.17
N TYR A 14 -34.28 13.75 -34.85
CA TYR A 14 -35.23 14.31 -35.82
C TYR A 14 -35.20 15.84 -35.80
N LEU A 15 -34.75 16.45 -36.90
CA LEU A 15 -34.45 17.87 -36.98
C LEU A 15 -35.61 18.63 -37.64
N MET A 16 -36.59 19.00 -36.81
CA MET A 16 -37.80 19.76 -37.19
C MET A 16 -37.55 21.14 -37.83
N ASP A 17 -36.30 21.62 -37.86
CA ASP A 17 -35.88 22.88 -38.47
C ASP A 17 -34.86 22.71 -39.63
N VAL A 18 -34.63 21.47 -40.08
CA VAL A 18 -33.83 21.16 -41.26
C VAL A 18 -34.73 20.55 -42.33
N SER A 19 -34.91 21.28 -43.44
CA SER A 19 -35.72 20.83 -44.58
C SER A 19 -34.83 20.38 -45.74
N THR A 20 -35.24 19.29 -46.39
CA THR A 20 -34.70 18.77 -47.64
C THR A 20 -35.75 18.94 -48.74
N PRO A 21 -35.75 20.08 -49.47
CA PRO A 21 -36.81 20.39 -50.44
C PRO A 21 -36.79 19.51 -51.70
N THR A 22 -35.74 18.71 -51.89
CA THR A 22 -35.63 17.65 -52.89
C THR A 22 -35.18 16.35 -52.20
N PRO A 23 -35.71 15.18 -52.57
CA PRO A 23 -35.31 13.88 -51.98
C PRO A 23 -33.93 13.38 -52.46
N ASP A 24 -33.11 14.27 -53.00
CA ASP A 24 -31.81 13.98 -53.63
C ASP A 24 -30.69 14.15 -52.59
N VAL A 25 -30.36 13.05 -51.92
CA VAL A 25 -29.66 13.04 -50.61
C VAL A 25 -28.20 13.53 -50.71
N ASP A 26 -27.55 13.30 -51.86
CA ASP A 26 -26.10 13.49 -52.01
C ASP A 26 -25.68 14.96 -52.06
N ASN A 27 -26.58 15.90 -52.34
CA ASN A 27 -26.24 17.32 -52.41
C ASN A 27 -26.23 18.00 -51.02
N LYS A 28 -25.21 17.68 -50.20
CA LYS A 28 -24.96 18.27 -48.87
C LYS A 28 -25.09 19.79 -48.82
N SER A 29 -24.72 20.50 -49.90
CA SER A 29 -24.75 21.97 -49.93
C SER A 29 -26.15 22.59 -49.70
N ILE A 30 -27.21 21.85 -49.99
CA ILE A 30 -28.60 22.32 -49.83
C ILE A 30 -29.01 22.37 -48.35
N TRP A 31 -28.65 21.34 -47.57
CA TRP A 31 -29.16 21.15 -46.21
C TRP A 31 -28.13 21.42 -45.10
N GLU A 32 -26.83 21.38 -45.39
CA GLU A 32 -25.77 21.61 -44.39
C GLU A 32 -25.89 22.97 -43.67
N PRO A 33 -26.23 24.11 -44.33
CA PRO A 33 -26.41 25.38 -43.64
C PRO A 33 -27.56 25.35 -42.61
N ALA A 34 -28.67 24.67 -42.93
CA ALA A 34 -29.78 24.48 -42.01
C ALA A 34 -29.42 23.52 -40.86
N PHE A 35 -28.68 22.45 -41.15
CA PHE A 35 -28.17 21.52 -40.14
C PHE A 35 -27.25 22.21 -39.12
N ARG A 36 -26.31 23.04 -39.60
CA ARG A 36 -25.44 23.88 -38.76
C ARG A 36 -26.21 24.89 -37.90
N ALA A 37 -27.38 25.34 -38.37
CA ALA A 37 -28.27 26.25 -37.65
C ALA A 37 -29.34 25.55 -36.78
N SER A 38 -29.41 24.21 -36.77
CA SER A 38 -30.50 23.47 -36.12
C SER A 38 -30.53 23.68 -34.61
N ARG A 39 -31.70 23.97 -34.05
CA ARG A 39 -31.88 24.20 -32.61
C ARG A 39 -31.58 22.95 -31.79
N TRP A 40 -31.53 21.75 -32.37
CA TRP A 40 -31.16 20.52 -31.66
C TRP A 40 -29.75 20.63 -31.04
N PHE A 41 -28.78 21.19 -31.75
CA PHE A 41 -27.43 21.43 -31.22
C PHE A 41 -27.40 22.49 -30.10
N THR A 42 -28.34 23.43 -30.11
CA THR A 42 -28.44 24.51 -29.11
C THR A 42 -29.10 24.07 -27.79
N ARG A 43 -29.61 22.85 -27.66
CA ARG A 43 -30.28 22.38 -26.43
C ARG A 43 -29.28 21.74 -25.47
N GLY A 44 -29.40 21.97 -24.16
CA GLY A 44 -28.50 21.39 -23.16
C GLY A 44 -28.53 19.86 -23.12
N TRP A 45 -29.73 19.28 -23.02
CA TRP A 45 -29.91 17.83 -22.86
C TRP A 45 -29.45 16.97 -24.05
N THR A 46 -29.42 17.52 -25.27
CA THR A 46 -28.97 16.79 -26.48
C THR A 46 -27.47 16.49 -26.48
N LEU A 47 -26.70 17.09 -25.55
CA LEU A 47 -25.33 16.70 -25.26
C LEU A 47 -25.22 15.21 -24.85
N GLN A 48 -26.21 14.70 -24.11
CA GLN A 48 -26.28 13.28 -23.72
C GLN A 48 -26.74 12.39 -24.87
N GLU A 49 -27.63 12.90 -25.74
CA GLU A 49 -28.08 12.22 -26.98
C GLU A 49 -26.95 12.08 -28.02
N LEU A 50 -26.00 13.02 -28.06
CA LEU A 50 -24.90 13.06 -29.02
C LEU A 50 -23.69 12.23 -28.61
N ILE A 51 -23.24 12.40 -27.36
CA ILE A 51 -21.96 11.86 -26.88
C ILE A 51 -22.11 10.40 -26.44
N ALA A 52 -23.19 10.08 -25.70
CA ALA A 52 -23.29 8.77 -25.05
C ALA A 52 -23.46 7.58 -26.03
N PRO A 53 -24.35 7.63 -27.05
CA PRO A 53 -24.54 6.50 -27.95
C PRO A 53 -23.34 6.27 -28.87
N THR A 54 -23.06 5.02 -29.20
CA THR A 54 -22.06 4.65 -30.23
C THR A 54 -22.48 5.12 -31.62
N SER A 55 -23.79 5.16 -31.90
CA SER A 55 -24.36 5.60 -33.17
C SER A 55 -25.52 6.58 -32.98
N VAL A 56 -25.48 7.70 -33.70
CA VAL A 56 -26.55 8.70 -33.77
C VAL A 56 -26.81 8.99 -35.24
N GLU A 57 -28.05 8.83 -35.69
CA GLU A 57 -28.48 9.09 -37.07
C GLU A 57 -29.41 10.31 -37.14
N PHE A 58 -29.18 11.19 -38.12
CA PHE A 58 -29.86 12.48 -38.26
C PHE A 58 -30.85 12.48 -39.42
N PHE A 59 -32.04 13.02 -39.20
CA PHE A 59 -33.14 13.05 -40.16
C PHE A 59 -33.75 14.45 -40.30
N SER A 60 -34.14 14.82 -41.52
CA SER A 60 -34.83 16.09 -41.82
C SER A 60 -36.29 16.10 -41.36
N MET A 61 -36.94 17.27 -41.43
CA MET A 61 -38.37 17.44 -41.20
C MET A 61 -39.24 16.56 -42.12
N GLU A 62 -38.75 16.16 -43.29
CA GLU A 62 -39.42 15.28 -44.26
C GLU A 62 -39.10 13.77 -44.07
N LYS A 63 -38.34 13.40 -43.03
CA LYS A 63 -37.82 12.04 -42.78
C LYS A 63 -36.70 11.58 -43.73
N THR A 64 -36.04 12.49 -44.44
CA THR A 64 -34.84 12.18 -45.24
C THR A 64 -33.65 11.95 -44.30
N ARG A 65 -32.88 10.88 -44.50
CA ARG A 65 -31.64 10.64 -43.74
C ARG A 65 -30.55 11.60 -44.20
N LEU A 66 -30.03 12.43 -43.29
CA LEU A 66 -28.97 13.40 -43.56
C LEU A 66 -27.56 12.78 -43.38
N GLY A 67 -27.45 11.79 -42.50
CA GLY A 67 -26.20 11.12 -42.17
C GLY A 67 -26.20 10.58 -40.75
N ASP A 68 -25.01 10.30 -40.24
CA ASP A 68 -24.76 9.82 -38.89
C ASP A 68 -23.56 10.53 -38.26
N LYS A 69 -23.38 10.34 -36.94
CA LYS A 69 -22.30 10.97 -36.15
C LYS A 69 -20.91 10.80 -36.78
N ASN A 70 -20.64 9.67 -37.43
CA ASN A 70 -19.32 9.36 -38.00
C ASN A 70 -19.13 10.00 -39.39
N SER A 71 -20.17 9.98 -40.25
CA SER A 71 -20.15 10.61 -41.58
C SER A 71 -20.28 12.14 -41.55
N LEU A 72 -20.61 12.73 -40.40
CA LEU A 72 -20.74 14.17 -40.16
C LEU A 72 -19.79 14.68 -39.05
N LEU A 73 -18.82 13.86 -38.61
CA LEU A 73 -18.02 14.07 -37.40
C LEU A 73 -17.35 15.46 -37.32
N GLN A 74 -16.75 15.92 -38.41
CA GLN A 74 -16.09 17.24 -38.49
C GLN A 74 -17.09 18.40 -38.43
N ILE A 75 -18.22 18.30 -39.13
CA ILE A 75 -19.31 19.30 -39.10
C ILE A 75 -19.86 19.41 -37.66
N ILE A 76 -20.02 18.27 -36.97
CA ILE A 76 -20.49 18.23 -35.59
C ILE A 76 -19.45 18.85 -34.63
N GLN A 77 -18.16 18.57 -34.80
CA GLN A 77 -17.09 19.23 -34.04
C GLN A 77 -17.13 20.76 -34.23
N GLU A 78 -17.24 21.24 -35.47
CA GLU A 78 -17.31 22.67 -35.80
C GLU A 78 -18.55 23.36 -35.19
N ILE A 79 -19.70 22.68 -35.12
CA ILE A 79 -20.92 23.21 -34.48
C ILE A 79 -20.80 23.24 -32.95
N THR A 80 -20.23 22.19 -32.34
CA THR A 80 -20.38 21.93 -30.89
C THR A 80 -19.14 22.21 -30.05
N GLY A 81 -17.96 22.36 -30.66
CA GLY A 81 -16.68 22.48 -29.94
C GLY A 81 -16.24 21.22 -29.19
N ILE A 82 -16.86 20.06 -29.48
CA ILE A 82 -16.54 18.77 -28.84
C ILE A 82 -15.38 18.10 -29.62
N PRO A 83 -14.29 17.66 -28.96
CA PRO A 83 -13.19 16.95 -29.61
C PRO A 83 -13.64 15.66 -30.33
N LEU A 84 -12.96 15.30 -31.42
CA LEU A 84 -13.30 14.14 -32.25
C LEU A 84 -13.24 12.85 -31.43
N GLU A 85 -12.30 12.77 -30.49
CA GLU A 85 -12.08 11.68 -29.56
C GLU A 85 -13.34 11.40 -28.71
N ALA A 86 -13.99 12.44 -28.20
CA ALA A 86 -15.24 12.30 -27.44
C ALA A 86 -16.43 11.93 -28.34
N LEU A 87 -16.52 12.48 -29.55
CA LEU A 87 -17.57 12.13 -30.50
C LEU A 87 -17.48 10.66 -30.95
N GLN A 88 -16.25 10.13 -31.08
CA GLN A 88 -15.94 8.73 -31.41
C GLN A 88 -16.10 7.76 -30.21
N GLY A 89 -16.44 8.25 -29.01
CA GLY A 89 -16.66 7.40 -27.83
C GLY A 89 -15.41 7.13 -26.97
N GLY A 90 -14.36 7.93 -27.13
CA GLY A 90 -13.18 7.90 -26.27
C GLY A 90 -13.48 8.25 -24.81
N LEU A 91 -12.54 7.92 -23.92
CA LEU A 91 -12.66 8.13 -22.48
C LEU A 91 -12.79 9.62 -22.12
N LEU A 92 -13.98 10.00 -21.63
CA LEU A 92 -14.26 11.38 -21.21
C LEU A 92 -13.38 11.83 -20.02
N SER A 93 -12.75 10.91 -19.27
CA SER A 93 -11.74 11.22 -18.26
C SER A 93 -10.54 11.98 -18.82
N ASP A 94 -10.18 11.70 -20.06
CA ASP A 94 -8.91 12.12 -20.67
C ASP A 94 -9.00 13.57 -21.19
N ILE A 95 -10.21 14.16 -21.14
CA ILE A 95 -10.51 15.55 -21.50
C ILE A 95 -10.71 16.36 -20.22
N SER A 96 -10.11 17.55 -20.16
CA SER A 96 -10.11 18.36 -18.93
C SER A 96 -11.52 18.69 -18.44
N VAL A 97 -11.66 18.87 -17.12
CA VAL A 97 -12.92 19.30 -16.51
C VAL A 97 -13.37 20.66 -17.06
N TYR A 98 -12.43 21.55 -17.38
CA TYR A 98 -12.71 22.86 -17.97
C TYR A 98 -13.33 22.76 -19.36
N ASP A 99 -12.77 21.91 -20.24
CA ASP A 99 -13.27 21.74 -21.60
C ASP A 99 -14.64 21.05 -21.62
N ARG A 100 -14.83 20.02 -20.78
CA ARG A 100 -16.13 19.37 -20.59
C ARG A 100 -17.21 20.31 -20.02
N MET A 101 -16.83 21.23 -19.13
CA MET A 101 -17.71 22.32 -18.65
C MET A 101 -18.03 23.31 -19.77
N ALA A 102 -17.13 23.56 -20.72
CA ALA A 102 -17.36 24.50 -21.82
C ALA A 102 -18.42 24.01 -22.82
N TRP A 103 -18.69 22.71 -22.94
CA TRP A 103 -19.66 22.14 -23.89
C TRP A 103 -21.11 22.58 -23.66
N ILE A 104 -21.46 23.08 -22.47
CA ILE A 104 -22.80 23.66 -22.19
C ILE A 104 -22.87 25.16 -22.47
N LYS A 105 -21.73 25.85 -22.65
CA LYS A 105 -21.61 27.31 -22.59
C LYS A 105 -22.41 28.05 -23.67
N ASN A 106 -22.66 27.39 -24.81
CA ASN A 106 -23.45 27.89 -25.94
C ASN A 106 -24.82 27.19 -26.06
N ARG A 107 -25.32 26.53 -25.01
CA ARG A 107 -26.56 25.74 -25.01
C ARG A 107 -27.61 26.32 -24.05
N ASN A 108 -28.87 26.24 -24.49
CA ASN A 108 -30.06 26.70 -23.80
C ASN A 108 -30.81 25.53 -23.13
N THR A 109 -31.47 25.82 -22.02
CA THR A 109 -32.30 24.87 -21.26
C THR A 109 -33.59 25.53 -20.78
N THR A 110 -34.63 24.73 -20.51
CA THR A 110 -35.96 25.24 -20.11
C THR A 110 -35.99 25.74 -18.66
N ARG A 111 -35.15 25.17 -17.80
CA ARG A 111 -34.84 25.64 -16.45
C ARG A 111 -33.38 26.01 -16.38
N GLU A 112 -32.99 26.91 -15.47
CA GLU A 112 -31.61 27.42 -15.45
C GLU A 112 -30.62 26.46 -14.79
N GLU A 113 -31.09 25.60 -13.88
CA GLU A 113 -30.29 24.57 -13.19
C GLU A 113 -29.99 23.37 -14.09
N ASP A 114 -30.80 23.14 -15.13
CA ASP A 114 -30.56 22.10 -16.15
C ASP A 114 -29.21 22.29 -16.87
N ILE A 115 -28.61 23.49 -16.84
CA ILE A 115 -27.25 23.76 -17.33
C ILE A 115 -26.21 22.93 -16.57
N ALA A 116 -26.41 22.71 -15.26
CA ALA A 116 -25.60 21.78 -14.48
C ALA A 116 -26.09 20.33 -14.64
N TYR A 117 -27.41 20.10 -14.59
CA TYR A 117 -27.94 18.73 -14.54
C TYR A 117 -27.75 17.97 -15.86
N SER A 118 -27.73 18.66 -16.99
CA SER A 118 -27.37 18.07 -18.30
C SER A 118 -25.90 17.67 -18.40
N LEU A 119 -25.01 18.24 -17.58
CA LEU A 119 -23.61 17.84 -17.48
C LEU A 119 -23.37 16.64 -16.53
N PHE A 120 -24.31 16.28 -15.65
CA PHE A 120 -24.13 15.16 -14.70
C PHE A 120 -23.71 13.85 -15.40
N GLY A 121 -24.24 13.58 -16.60
CA GLY A 121 -23.84 12.43 -17.42
C GLY A 121 -22.41 12.49 -17.95
N ILE A 122 -21.93 13.68 -18.30
CA ILE A 122 -20.59 13.93 -18.89
C ILE A 122 -19.46 13.77 -17.86
N PHE A 123 -19.78 14.05 -16.60
CA PHE A 123 -18.90 13.76 -15.46
C PHE A 123 -19.23 12.42 -14.77
N ASN A 124 -20.29 11.73 -15.22
CA ASN A 124 -20.89 10.54 -14.59
C ASN A 124 -21.14 10.70 -13.07
N VAL A 125 -21.41 11.94 -12.65
CA VAL A 125 -21.68 12.35 -11.27
C VAL A 125 -23.13 12.07 -10.90
N GLN A 126 -23.35 11.58 -9.69
CA GLN A 126 -24.68 11.34 -9.13
C GLN A 126 -24.97 12.37 -8.02
N LEU A 127 -25.89 13.29 -8.29
CA LEU A 127 -26.34 14.36 -7.41
C LEU A 127 -27.87 14.50 -7.48
N PRO A 128 -28.56 14.90 -6.39
CA PRO A 128 -30.00 15.17 -6.43
C PRO A 128 -30.31 16.42 -7.26
N LEU A 129 -31.48 16.44 -7.91
CA LEU A 129 -32.02 17.60 -8.63
C LEU A 129 -32.74 18.51 -7.62
N LEU A 130 -32.33 19.78 -7.52
CA LEU A 130 -32.79 20.74 -6.52
C LEU A 130 -33.29 22.03 -7.19
N TYR A 131 -34.34 21.90 -7.98
CA TYR A 131 -34.98 23.05 -8.65
C TYR A 131 -35.41 24.12 -7.64
N GLY A 132 -35.00 25.36 -7.87
CA GLY A 132 -35.06 26.47 -6.93
C GLY A 132 -33.70 26.83 -6.30
N GLU A 133 -32.64 26.03 -6.48
CA GLU A 133 -31.28 26.43 -6.02
C GLU A 133 -30.65 27.53 -6.89
N GLY A 134 -31.05 27.59 -8.17
CA GLY A 134 -30.54 28.52 -9.17
C GLY A 134 -29.24 28.07 -9.86
N LYS A 135 -29.04 28.55 -11.09
CA LYS A 135 -28.00 28.09 -12.03
C LYS A 135 -26.61 28.00 -11.42
N GLU A 136 -26.14 29.08 -10.80
CA GLU A 136 -24.74 29.14 -10.34
C GLU A 136 -24.50 28.22 -9.13
N LYS A 137 -25.48 28.03 -8.25
CA LYS A 137 -25.38 27.04 -7.15
C LYS A 137 -25.40 25.60 -7.68
N ALA A 138 -26.24 25.32 -8.67
CA ALA A 138 -26.27 24.01 -9.33
C ALA A 138 -24.91 23.68 -9.99
N LEU A 139 -24.27 24.68 -10.62
CA LEU A 139 -22.93 24.55 -11.19
C LEU A 139 -21.82 24.48 -10.12
N GLU A 140 -21.91 25.25 -9.05
CA GLU A 140 -21.00 25.21 -7.90
C GLU A 140 -21.01 23.82 -7.24
N ARG A 141 -22.20 23.28 -6.93
CA ARG A 141 -22.40 21.94 -6.36
C ARG A 141 -21.86 20.83 -7.26
N LEU A 142 -21.93 21.00 -8.58
CA LEU A 142 -21.30 20.09 -9.54
C LEU A 142 -19.76 20.20 -9.52
N ARG A 143 -19.19 21.42 -9.53
CA ARG A 143 -17.74 21.65 -9.44
C ARG A 143 -17.16 21.13 -8.12
N GLU A 144 -17.84 21.37 -7.01
CA GLU A 144 -17.45 20.90 -5.68
C GLU A 144 -17.39 19.36 -5.63
N LYS A 145 -18.42 18.68 -6.18
CA LYS A 145 -18.44 17.22 -6.25
C LYS A 145 -17.32 16.68 -7.13
N ILE A 146 -17.05 17.29 -8.29
CA ILE A 146 -15.93 16.90 -9.17
C ILE A 146 -14.59 17.09 -8.45
N GLY A 147 -14.32 18.26 -7.85
CA GLY A 147 -13.05 18.52 -7.15
C GLY A 147 -12.83 17.60 -5.94
N LYS A 148 -13.91 17.23 -5.23
CA LYS A 148 -13.88 16.21 -4.17
C LYS A 148 -13.52 14.83 -4.71
N ASP A 149 -14.11 14.42 -5.83
CA ASP A 149 -13.85 13.12 -6.46
C ASP A 149 -12.44 13.04 -7.07
N ASP A 150 -11.99 14.09 -7.76
CA ASP A 150 -10.64 14.21 -8.31
C ASP A 150 -9.57 14.18 -7.22
N GLY A 151 -9.78 14.89 -6.10
CA GLY A 151 -8.87 14.86 -4.94
C GLY A 151 -8.74 13.47 -4.30
N CYS A 152 -9.87 12.76 -4.18
CA CYS A 152 -9.90 11.38 -3.68
C CYS A 152 -9.14 10.41 -4.61
N LEU A 153 -9.27 10.56 -5.93
CA LEU A 153 -8.50 9.79 -6.92
C LEU A 153 -7.01 10.14 -6.93
N ALA A 154 -6.67 11.42 -6.69
CA ALA A 154 -5.29 11.86 -6.59
C ALA A 154 -4.58 11.26 -5.37
N ASP A 155 -5.22 11.25 -4.19
CA ASP A 155 -4.68 10.61 -2.99
C ASP A 155 -4.59 9.08 -3.12
N LEU A 156 -5.53 8.44 -3.83
CA LEU A 156 -5.47 7.00 -4.10
C LEU A 156 -4.27 6.62 -5.00
N CYS A 157 -3.97 7.44 -6.02
CA CYS A 157 -3.05 7.13 -7.11
C CYS A 157 -1.55 7.17 -6.72
N VAL A 158 -0.96 6.02 -6.40
CA VAL A 158 0.51 5.88 -6.21
C VAL A 158 1.28 5.95 -7.54
N THR A 159 0.72 5.34 -8.59
CA THR A 159 1.20 5.45 -9.97
C THR A 159 0.02 5.31 -10.92
N ASN A 160 0.15 5.83 -12.14
CA ASN A 160 -0.77 5.54 -13.23
C ASN A 160 -0.17 4.45 -14.12
N SER A 161 -0.64 3.21 -13.98
CA SER A 161 -0.03 2.09 -14.70
C SER A 161 -0.20 2.14 -16.23
N ARG A 162 -1.07 2.98 -16.79
CA ARG A 162 -1.08 3.29 -18.25
C ARG A 162 0.18 4.04 -18.68
N HIS A 163 0.76 4.87 -17.80
CA HIS A 163 2.06 5.51 -18.02
C HIS A 163 3.21 4.52 -17.79
N ASP A 164 3.12 3.63 -16.80
CA ASP A 164 4.11 2.56 -16.63
C ASP A 164 4.19 1.63 -17.84
N LYS A 165 3.04 1.24 -18.42
CA LYS A 165 3.00 0.45 -19.66
C LYS A 165 3.74 1.15 -20.80
N LYS A 166 3.46 2.44 -21.05
CA LYS A 166 4.17 3.25 -22.06
C LYS A 166 5.68 3.34 -21.77
N ARG A 167 6.06 3.55 -20.51
CA ARG A 167 7.46 3.57 -20.03
C ARG A 167 8.18 2.25 -20.27
N ILE A 168 7.53 1.13 -19.96
CA ILE A 168 8.05 -0.24 -20.12
C ILE A 168 8.20 -0.59 -21.61
N GLU A 169 7.20 -0.29 -22.44
CA GLU A 169 7.24 -0.50 -23.89
C GLU A 169 8.36 0.31 -24.54
N ALA A 170 8.54 1.57 -24.14
CA ALA A 170 9.64 2.40 -24.62
C ALA A 170 11.01 1.87 -24.16
N ALA A 171 11.16 1.50 -22.88
CA ALA A 171 12.42 0.99 -22.31
C ALA A 171 12.85 -0.36 -22.89
N LYS A 172 11.89 -1.26 -23.20
CA LYS A 172 12.15 -2.53 -23.90
C LYS A 172 12.26 -2.34 -25.44
N GLY A 173 12.05 -1.11 -25.92
CA GLY A 173 12.32 -0.65 -27.28
C GLY A 173 11.27 -1.08 -28.30
N GLY A 174 10.00 -0.85 -27.96
CA GLY A 174 8.83 -1.12 -28.79
C GLY A 174 8.19 -2.50 -28.52
N LEU A 175 6.87 -2.54 -28.63
CA LEU A 175 6.09 -3.78 -28.64
C LEU A 175 5.89 -4.25 -30.10
N LEU A 176 6.25 -5.49 -30.40
CA LEU A 176 6.09 -6.10 -31.73
C LEU A 176 4.92 -7.09 -31.72
N LYS A 177 3.96 -6.99 -32.65
CA LYS A 177 2.79 -7.89 -32.68
C LYS A 177 3.19 -9.37 -32.75
N ASP A 178 4.14 -9.66 -33.61
CA ASP A 178 4.68 -11.01 -33.87
C ASP A 178 5.38 -11.63 -32.63
N SER A 179 5.74 -10.82 -31.63
CA SER A 179 6.33 -11.33 -30.38
C SER A 179 5.31 -11.85 -29.36
N TYR A 180 4.01 -11.56 -29.53
CA TYR A 180 2.96 -11.99 -28.61
C TYR A 180 1.74 -12.65 -29.27
N CYS A 181 1.49 -12.44 -30.56
CA CYS A 181 0.26 -12.90 -31.21
C CYS A 181 0.04 -14.42 -31.16
N TRP A 182 1.10 -15.22 -31.03
CA TRP A 182 1.03 -16.67 -30.83
C TRP A 182 0.21 -17.07 -29.60
N VAL A 183 0.15 -16.22 -28.56
CA VAL A 183 -0.59 -16.51 -27.32
C VAL A 183 -2.11 -16.42 -27.53
N LEU A 184 -2.56 -15.60 -28.48
CA LEU A 184 -3.99 -15.43 -28.82
C LEU A 184 -4.56 -16.68 -29.51
N SER A 185 -3.67 -17.43 -30.18
CA SER A 185 -3.96 -18.72 -30.81
C SER A 185 -3.65 -19.91 -29.88
N ASN A 186 -3.23 -19.67 -28.64
CA ASN A 186 -2.89 -20.75 -27.71
C ASN A 186 -4.15 -21.29 -27.03
N VAL A 187 -4.30 -22.62 -27.05
CA VAL A 187 -5.46 -23.33 -26.47
C VAL A 187 -5.73 -22.93 -25.01
N GLN A 188 -4.68 -22.70 -24.22
CA GLN A 188 -4.80 -22.33 -22.81
C GLN A 188 -5.31 -20.89 -22.62
N PHE A 189 -4.91 -19.97 -23.51
CA PHE A 189 -5.44 -18.61 -23.51
C PHE A 189 -6.91 -18.59 -23.96
N GLN A 190 -7.26 -19.37 -25.00
CA GLN A 190 -8.63 -19.48 -25.50
C GLN A 190 -9.57 -20.12 -24.47
N GLN A 191 -9.14 -21.18 -23.80
CA GLN A 191 -9.89 -21.79 -22.69
C GLN A 191 -10.21 -20.80 -21.56
N TRP A 192 -9.27 -19.92 -21.22
CA TRP A 192 -9.50 -18.85 -20.24
C TRP A 192 -10.35 -17.69 -20.81
N HIS A 193 -10.13 -17.29 -22.06
CA HIS A 193 -10.82 -16.15 -22.66
C HIS A 193 -12.30 -16.44 -22.90
N ASP A 194 -12.60 -17.60 -23.51
CA ASP A 194 -13.93 -17.97 -23.99
C ASP A 194 -14.72 -18.85 -23.00
N GLY A 195 -14.05 -19.53 -22.06
CA GLY A 195 -14.71 -20.39 -21.07
C GLY A 195 -15.27 -19.63 -19.86
N ASP A 196 -16.50 -19.95 -19.42
CA ASP A 196 -17.11 -19.32 -18.25
C ASP A 196 -16.59 -19.88 -16.90
N ASP A 197 -16.15 -21.14 -16.87
CA ASP A 197 -15.62 -21.80 -15.67
C ASP A 197 -14.12 -21.51 -15.42
N GLN A 198 -13.48 -20.70 -16.27
CA GLN A 198 -12.06 -20.39 -16.19
C GLN A 198 -11.86 -18.90 -15.92
N ARG A 199 -11.35 -18.59 -14.73
CA ARG A 199 -11.31 -17.22 -14.19
C ARG A 199 -9.89 -16.69 -14.02
N LEU A 200 -8.93 -17.55 -13.72
CA LEU A 200 -7.52 -17.17 -13.52
C LEU A 200 -6.61 -17.76 -14.61
N LEU A 201 -5.95 -16.92 -15.41
CA LEU A 201 -4.86 -17.33 -16.29
C LEU A 201 -3.52 -17.02 -15.62
N TRP A 202 -2.75 -18.07 -15.29
CA TRP A 202 -1.40 -17.93 -14.77
C TRP A 202 -0.37 -18.15 -15.88
N ILE A 203 0.36 -17.09 -16.25
CA ILE A 203 1.46 -17.11 -17.22
C ILE A 203 2.78 -17.24 -16.46
N LYS A 204 3.31 -18.46 -16.32
CA LYS A 204 4.61 -18.69 -15.68
C LYS A 204 5.74 -18.83 -16.69
N GLY A 205 6.91 -18.31 -16.33
CA GLY A 205 8.03 -18.22 -17.25
C GLY A 205 9.35 -17.79 -16.60
N ASP A 206 10.44 -18.39 -17.03
CA ASP A 206 11.82 -18.02 -16.67
C ASP A 206 12.15 -16.53 -16.97
N PRO A 207 13.21 -15.97 -16.35
CA PRO A 207 13.66 -14.61 -16.64
C PRO A 207 13.99 -14.38 -18.12
N GLY A 208 13.68 -13.17 -18.61
CA GLY A 208 13.99 -12.79 -19.99
C GLY A 208 13.15 -13.47 -21.08
N LYS A 209 12.23 -14.39 -20.75
CA LYS A 209 11.30 -15.04 -21.69
C LYS A 209 10.14 -14.16 -22.18
N GLY A 210 10.07 -12.90 -21.75
CA GLY A 210 9.22 -11.87 -22.36
C GLY A 210 7.86 -11.61 -21.72
N LYS A 211 7.52 -12.24 -20.58
CA LYS A 211 6.22 -12.13 -19.86
C LYS A 211 5.58 -10.73 -19.89
N THR A 212 6.31 -9.70 -19.48
CA THR A 212 5.83 -8.31 -19.49
C THR A 212 5.34 -7.84 -20.87
N MET A 213 6.09 -8.14 -21.93
CA MET A 213 5.75 -7.71 -23.30
C MET A 213 4.60 -8.55 -23.86
N LEU A 214 4.50 -9.82 -23.45
CA LEU A 214 3.36 -10.68 -23.72
C LEU A 214 2.07 -10.09 -23.12
N LEU A 215 2.11 -9.65 -21.86
CA LEU A 215 1.00 -8.96 -21.21
C LEU A 215 0.69 -7.59 -21.81
N CYS A 216 1.70 -6.77 -22.17
CA CYS A 216 1.46 -5.53 -22.92
C CYS A 216 0.74 -5.78 -24.26
N GLY A 217 1.04 -6.90 -24.91
CA GLY A 217 0.35 -7.39 -26.10
C GLY A 217 -1.10 -7.79 -25.83
N ILE A 218 -1.33 -8.64 -24.81
CA ILE A 218 -2.68 -9.07 -24.41
C ILE A 218 -3.55 -7.86 -24.02
N ILE A 219 -3.03 -6.93 -23.21
CA ILE A 219 -3.71 -5.66 -22.86
C ILE A 219 -4.14 -4.91 -24.14
N ASN A 220 -3.22 -4.71 -25.10
CA ASN A 220 -3.50 -3.99 -26.33
C ASN A 220 -4.54 -4.66 -27.24
N GLU A 221 -4.75 -5.98 -27.17
CA GLU A 221 -5.80 -6.65 -27.94
C GLU A 221 -7.13 -6.70 -27.16
N LEU A 222 -7.11 -6.82 -25.83
CA LEU A 222 -8.30 -6.71 -24.97
C LEU A 222 -8.96 -5.31 -25.05
N GLU A 223 -8.15 -4.24 -25.05
CA GLU A 223 -8.64 -2.85 -25.24
C GLU A 223 -9.33 -2.65 -26.61
N LYS A 224 -9.05 -3.50 -27.61
CA LYS A 224 -9.67 -3.45 -28.94
C LYS A 224 -10.87 -4.37 -29.07
N SER A 225 -10.80 -5.58 -28.51
CA SER A 225 -11.84 -6.60 -28.69
C SER A 225 -13.07 -6.35 -27.82
N THR A 226 -12.91 -5.68 -26.67
CA THR A 226 -13.99 -5.51 -25.67
C THR A 226 -14.16 -4.07 -25.22
N PRO A 227 -14.55 -3.12 -26.10
CA PRO A 227 -14.64 -1.68 -25.76
C PRO A 227 -15.68 -1.34 -24.66
N THR A 228 -16.54 -2.27 -24.27
CA THR A 228 -17.47 -2.14 -23.15
C THR A 228 -16.94 -2.71 -21.83
N SER A 229 -15.82 -3.44 -21.82
CA SER A 229 -15.21 -4.01 -20.62
C SER A 229 -14.51 -2.93 -19.77
N LEU A 230 -14.08 -3.32 -18.57
CA LEU A 230 -13.11 -2.60 -17.75
C LEU A 230 -11.79 -3.38 -17.81
N LEU A 231 -10.68 -2.69 -18.11
CA LEU A 231 -9.36 -3.32 -18.12
C LEU A 231 -8.45 -2.62 -17.11
N SER A 232 -8.12 -3.32 -16.03
CA SER A 232 -7.30 -2.82 -14.94
C SER A 232 -6.03 -3.64 -14.80
N PHE A 233 -4.87 -2.97 -14.75
CA PHE A 233 -3.59 -3.67 -14.83
C PHE A 233 -2.48 -3.00 -14.04
N PHE A 234 -1.55 -3.81 -13.53
CA PHE A 234 -0.37 -3.40 -12.77
C PHE A 234 0.90 -4.12 -13.25
N PHE A 235 2.04 -3.48 -13.07
CA PHE A 235 3.36 -4.03 -13.37
C PHE A 235 4.25 -3.91 -12.14
N CYS A 236 4.41 -5.00 -11.39
CA CYS A 236 5.35 -5.04 -10.27
C CYS A 236 6.78 -4.81 -10.80
N GLN A 237 7.59 -4.08 -10.04
CA GLN A 237 9.02 -3.87 -10.33
C GLN A 237 9.79 -3.97 -9.02
N ALA A 238 10.52 -5.07 -8.81
CA ALA A 238 11.21 -5.33 -7.53
C ALA A 238 12.21 -4.22 -7.18
N THR A 239 12.69 -3.53 -8.22
CA THR A 239 13.61 -2.39 -8.18
C THR A 239 12.89 -1.02 -8.21
N ASP A 240 11.65 -0.92 -7.73
CA ASP A 240 10.99 0.34 -7.44
C ASP A 240 10.05 0.18 -6.23
N SER A 241 10.44 0.73 -5.07
CA SER A 241 9.75 0.53 -3.80
C SER A 241 8.33 1.11 -3.74
N ARG A 242 7.95 1.95 -4.72
CA ARG A 242 6.59 2.47 -4.85
C ARG A 242 5.62 1.44 -5.43
N ILE A 243 6.13 0.42 -6.13
CA ILE A 243 5.36 -0.53 -6.95
C ILE A 243 5.84 -1.98 -6.79
N ASN A 244 6.41 -2.33 -5.64
CA ASN A 244 6.83 -3.68 -5.27
C ASN A 244 6.11 -4.23 -4.02
N ASN A 245 4.94 -3.68 -3.69
CA ASN A 245 4.15 -4.05 -2.51
C ASN A 245 2.67 -4.21 -2.88
N ALA A 246 1.95 -5.10 -2.19
CA ALA A 246 0.57 -5.45 -2.53
C ALA A 246 -0.39 -4.24 -2.49
N THR A 247 -0.21 -3.35 -1.51
CA THR A 247 -0.96 -2.10 -1.37
C THR A 247 -0.91 -1.23 -2.64
N ALA A 248 0.26 -1.07 -3.27
CA ALA A 248 0.39 -0.32 -4.51
C ALA A 248 -0.34 -1.00 -5.69
N VAL A 249 -0.35 -2.34 -5.74
CA VAL A 249 -1.11 -3.11 -6.73
C VAL A 249 -2.60 -2.77 -6.63
N LEU A 250 -3.19 -2.93 -5.44
CA LEU A 250 -4.62 -2.65 -5.23
C LEU A 250 -5.00 -1.21 -5.54
N ARG A 251 -4.19 -0.23 -5.13
CA ARG A 251 -4.49 1.19 -5.38
C ARG A 251 -4.56 1.51 -6.86
N SER A 252 -3.62 1.02 -7.65
CA SER A 252 -3.66 1.20 -9.11
C SER A 252 -4.84 0.44 -9.73
N LEU A 253 -5.12 -0.80 -9.27
CA LEU A 253 -6.24 -1.58 -9.78
C LEU A 253 -7.60 -0.89 -9.52
N ILE A 254 -7.83 -0.37 -8.30
CA ILE A 254 -9.03 0.41 -7.95
C ILE A 254 -9.07 1.70 -8.77
N TYR A 255 -7.97 2.47 -8.82
CA TYR A 255 -7.89 3.73 -9.54
C TYR A 255 -8.25 3.58 -11.02
N LEU A 256 -7.71 2.56 -11.71
CA LEU A 256 -8.02 2.30 -13.12
C LEU A 256 -9.47 1.84 -13.34
N LEU A 257 -10.06 1.06 -12.43
CA LEU A 257 -11.48 0.68 -12.50
C LEU A 257 -12.39 1.89 -12.33
N VAL A 258 -12.14 2.73 -11.31
CA VAL A 258 -12.94 3.94 -11.06
C VAL A 258 -12.76 4.97 -12.17
N ASN A 259 -11.57 5.14 -12.75
CA ASN A 259 -11.38 6.04 -13.89
C ASN A 259 -12.18 5.59 -15.14
N GLN A 260 -12.29 4.28 -15.39
CA GLN A 260 -13.09 3.72 -16.50
C GLN A 260 -14.59 3.58 -16.19
N GLN A 261 -14.97 3.62 -14.91
CA GLN A 261 -16.35 3.68 -14.46
C GLN A 261 -16.47 4.57 -13.21
N PRO A 262 -16.57 5.91 -13.38
CA PRO A 262 -16.62 6.84 -12.23
C PRO A 262 -17.80 6.64 -11.29
N ALA A 263 -18.82 5.85 -11.68
CA ALA A 263 -19.90 5.46 -10.80
C ALA A 263 -19.44 4.61 -9.60
N LEU A 264 -18.31 3.90 -9.74
CA LEU A 264 -17.70 3.09 -8.65
C LEU A 264 -17.04 3.96 -7.57
N ILE A 265 -16.87 5.26 -7.79
CA ILE A 265 -16.15 6.14 -6.85
C ILE A 265 -16.84 6.21 -5.47
N SER A 266 -18.14 5.94 -5.39
CA SER A 266 -18.89 5.85 -4.13
C SER A 266 -18.29 4.84 -3.16
N HIS A 267 -17.71 3.74 -3.65
CA HIS A 267 -17.10 2.71 -2.81
C HIS A 267 -15.81 3.20 -2.14
N VAL A 268 -15.00 4.01 -2.82
CA VAL A 268 -13.76 4.59 -2.25
C VAL A 268 -14.04 5.88 -1.46
N ARG A 269 -15.05 6.67 -1.88
CA ARG A 269 -15.53 7.84 -1.13
C ARG A 269 -16.14 7.47 0.23
N ARG A 270 -16.76 6.29 0.37
CA ARG A 270 -17.39 5.87 1.63
C ARG A 270 -16.43 5.91 2.84
N PRO A 271 -15.23 5.31 2.82
CA PRO A 271 -14.23 5.50 3.87
C PRO A 271 -13.47 6.83 3.77
N TYR A 272 -13.17 7.32 2.56
CA TYR A 272 -12.40 8.57 2.37
C TYR A 272 -13.12 9.81 2.88
N ASP A 273 -14.45 9.86 2.87
CA ASP A 273 -15.22 11.04 3.30
C ASP A 273 -15.22 11.24 4.83
N HIS A 274 -14.73 10.24 5.57
CA HIS A 274 -14.59 10.28 7.03
C HIS A 274 -13.15 10.59 7.48
N ALA A 275 -12.14 9.92 6.90
CA ALA A 275 -10.73 10.07 7.30
C ALA A 275 -9.84 10.81 6.27
N GLY A 276 -10.37 11.18 5.11
CA GLY A 276 -9.66 11.86 4.04
C GLY A 276 -8.43 11.08 3.58
N LYS A 277 -7.32 11.80 3.36
CA LYS A 277 -6.04 11.23 2.94
C LYS A 277 -5.52 10.12 3.87
N LYS A 278 -5.88 10.12 5.18
CA LYS A 278 -5.47 9.09 6.14
C LYS A 278 -6.01 7.69 5.80
N THR A 279 -7.17 7.60 5.12
CA THR A 279 -7.71 6.36 4.52
C THR A 279 -6.69 5.64 3.62
N PHE A 280 -5.68 6.38 3.13
CA PHE A 280 -4.65 5.90 2.23
C PHE A 280 -3.22 6.06 2.79
N GLU A 281 -3.06 6.37 4.09
CA GLU A 281 -1.75 6.54 4.75
C GLU A 281 -1.62 5.82 6.11
N ASP A 282 -2.71 5.23 6.62
CA ASP A 282 -2.75 4.45 7.86
C ASP A 282 -2.06 3.06 7.74
N PRO A 283 -1.53 2.45 8.82
CA PRO A 283 -1.00 1.08 8.79
C PRO A 283 -1.98 0.03 8.26
N ASN A 284 -3.29 0.23 8.41
CA ASN A 284 -4.34 -0.72 8.02
C ASN A 284 -4.81 -0.55 6.56
N VAL A 285 -4.13 0.29 5.76
CA VAL A 285 -4.49 0.62 4.37
C VAL A 285 -4.74 -0.61 3.49
N TRP A 286 -4.00 -1.72 3.67
CA TRP A 286 -4.25 -2.95 2.92
C TRP A 286 -5.68 -3.49 3.10
N PHE A 287 -6.18 -3.54 4.33
CA PHE A 287 -7.52 -4.04 4.64
C PHE A 287 -8.61 -3.11 4.08
N VAL A 288 -8.46 -1.80 4.26
CA VAL A 288 -9.37 -0.79 3.71
C VAL A 288 -9.45 -0.87 2.18
N LEU A 289 -8.31 -1.07 1.51
CA LEU A 289 -8.27 -1.28 0.06
C LEU A 289 -8.91 -2.61 -0.36
N CYS A 290 -8.72 -3.68 0.42
CA CYS A 290 -9.40 -4.96 0.18
C CYS A 290 -10.93 -4.83 0.28
N GLU A 291 -11.45 -4.07 1.24
CA GLU A 291 -12.89 -3.80 1.36
C GLU A 291 -13.41 -2.95 0.19
N ILE A 292 -12.73 -1.86 -0.16
CA ILE A 292 -13.07 -1.01 -1.32
C ILE A 292 -13.09 -1.84 -2.59
N PHE A 293 -12.04 -2.64 -2.83
CA PHE A 293 -11.91 -3.49 -4.01
C PHE A 293 -12.99 -4.57 -4.04
N THR A 294 -13.22 -5.28 -2.93
CA THR A 294 -14.26 -6.32 -2.86
C THR A 294 -15.66 -5.71 -3.08
N SER A 295 -15.94 -4.52 -2.53
CA SER A 295 -17.20 -3.79 -2.74
C SER A 295 -17.40 -3.40 -4.22
N ILE A 296 -16.32 -3.00 -4.91
CA ILE A 296 -16.33 -2.74 -6.35
C ILE A 296 -16.56 -4.02 -7.17
N LEU A 297 -15.91 -5.13 -6.80
CA LEU A 297 -16.05 -6.42 -7.48
C LEU A 297 -17.42 -7.09 -7.27
N GLN A 298 -18.18 -6.62 -6.29
CA GLN A 298 -19.57 -7.01 -5.98
C GLN A 298 -20.61 -5.99 -6.46
N ASP A 299 -20.21 -4.88 -7.10
CA ASP A 299 -21.15 -3.87 -7.59
C ASP A 299 -22.06 -4.44 -8.69
N PRO A 300 -23.40 -4.36 -8.57
CA PRO A 300 -24.32 -4.96 -9.56
C PRO A 300 -24.32 -4.22 -10.91
N GLY A 301 -23.67 -3.06 -11.01
CA GLY A 301 -23.39 -2.33 -12.25
C GLY A 301 -21.96 -2.52 -12.76
N LEU A 302 -21.17 -3.44 -12.20
CA LEU A 302 -19.84 -3.78 -12.71
C LEU A 302 -19.96 -4.43 -14.10
N ARG A 303 -19.22 -3.91 -15.08
CA ARG A 303 -19.12 -4.48 -16.43
C ARG A 303 -18.09 -5.62 -16.45
N MET A 304 -18.04 -6.40 -17.53
CA MET A 304 -17.00 -7.43 -17.73
C MET A 304 -15.62 -6.83 -17.44
N THR A 305 -14.88 -7.41 -16.50
CA THR A 305 -13.70 -6.80 -15.89
C THR A 305 -12.50 -7.73 -15.99
N TYR A 306 -11.47 -7.26 -16.67
CA TYR A 306 -10.18 -7.94 -16.79
C TYR A 306 -9.17 -7.32 -15.83
N LEU A 307 -8.57 -8.15 -14.96
CA LEU A 307 -7.63 -7.76 -13.92
C LEU A 307 -6.27 -8.38 -14.20
N ILE A 308 -5.20 -7.59 -14.36
CA ILE A 308 -3.90 -8.08 -14.81
C ILE A 308 -2.75 -7.65 -13.89
N ILE A 309 -1.91 -8.58 -13.46
CA ILE A 309 -0.68 -8.29 -12.70
C ILE A 309 0.52 -8.96 -13.38
N ASP A 310 1.49 -8.16 -13.86
CA ASP A 310 2.79 -8.68 -14.30
C ASP A 310 3.75 -8.82 -13.12
N ALA A 311 4.51 -9.94 -13.11
CA ALA A 311 5.60 -10.24 -12.19
C ALA A 311 5.21 -10.23 -10.69
N LEU A 312 4.31 -11.14 -10.28
CA LEU A 312 4.01 -11.37 -8.86
C LEU A 312 5.27 -11.68 -8.01
N ASP A 313 6.28 -12.34 -8.61
CA ASP A 313 7.60 -12.57 -7.99
C ASP A 313 8.41 -11.28 -7.71
N GLU A 314 7.98 -10.14 -8.23
CA GLU A 314 8.57 -8.83 -7.98
C GLU A 314 7.77 -8.00 -6.95
N CYS A 315 6.76 -8.59 -6.31
CA CYS A 315 6.11 -8.05 -5.12
C CYS A 315 6.85 -8.55 -3.86
N VAL A 316 7.58 -7.66 -3.19
CA VAL A 316 8.44 -7.93 -2.04
C VAL A 316 7.66 -7.88 -0.71
N THR A 317 6.63 -7.02 -0.61
CA THR A 317 5.86 -6.82 0.62
C THR A 317 4.41 -7.27 0.43
N ASP A 318 3.88 -8.02 1.40
CA ASP A 318 2.50 -8.53 1.47
C ASP A 318 2.05 -9.45 0.31
N LEU A 319 2.99 -10.04 -0.45
CA LEU A 319 2.69 -10.99 -1.54
C LEU A 319 1.74 -12.14 -1.14
N PRO A 320 1.87 -12.81 0.03
CA PRO A 320 0.92 -13.86 0.42
C PRO A 320 -0.53 -13.36 0.55
N GLN A 321 -0.73 -12.13 1.03
CA GLN A 321 -2.06 -11.51 1.16
C GLN A 321 -2.63 -11.18 -0.23
N LEU A 322 -1.78 -10.74 -1.16
CA LEU A 322 -2.15 -10.51 -2.56
C LEU A 322 -2.56 -11.81 -3.28
N LEU A 323 -1.81 -12.89 -3.07
CA LEU A 323 -2.09 -14.22 -3.63
C LEU A 323 -3.42 -14.77 -3.09
N GLU A 324 -3.65 -14.69 -1.77
CA GLU A 324 -4.94 -15.06 -1.15
C GLU A 324 -6.09 -14.27 -1.78
N LEU A 325 -5.94 -12.95 -1.93
CA LEU A 325 -6.97 -12.09 -2.51
C LEU A 325 -7.27 -12.44 -4.00
N ILE A 326 -6.24 -12.74 -4.79
CA ILE A 326 -6.40 -13.19 -6.19
C ILE A 326 -7.16 -14.53 -6.23
N THR A 327 -6.75 -15.53 -5.45
CA THR A 327 -7.43 -16.83 -5.36
C THR A 327 -8.89 -16.64 -4.92
N ARG A 328 -9.13 -15.90 -3.82
CA ARG A 328 -10.47 -15.64 -3.28
C ARG A 328 -11.40 -14.94 -4.28
N THR A 329 -10.92 -13.89 -4.94
CA THR A 329 -11.71 -13.14 -5.94
C THR A 329 -11.86 -13.89 -7.27
N SER A 330 -10.94 -14.79 -7.63
CA SER A 330 -11.08 -15.64 -8.83
C SER A 330 -12.23 -16.65 -8.71
N CYS A 331 -12.64 -17.02 -7.49
CA CYS A 331 -13.72 -17.98 -7.23
C CYS A 331 -15.11 -17.31 -7.06
N THR A 332 -15.23 -15.99 -7.26
CA THR A 332 -16.48 -15.25 -7.01
C THR A 332 -17.37 -15.22 -8.26
N SER A 333 -18.68 -15.45 -8.11
CA SER A 333 -19.68 -15.43 -9.19
C SER A 333 -19.98 -14.02 -9.70
N SER A 334 -19.03 -13.45 -10.46
CA SER A 334 -19.03 -12.07 -10.95
C SER A 334 -18.46 -12.02 -12.38
N PRO A 335 -18.75 -10.98 -13.20
CA PRO A 335 -18.20 -10.83 -14.55
C PRO A 335 -16.70 -10.44 -14.56
N ILE A 336 -15.85 -11.20 -13.86
CA ILE A 336 -14.42 -10.94 -13.66
C ILE A 336 -13.58 -12.05 -14.31
N LYS A 337 -12.42 -11.69 -14.89
CA LYS A 337 -11.33 -12.61 -15.25
C LYS A 337 -9.96 -12.00 -14.90
N TRP A 338 -9.11 -12.81 -14.26
CA TRP A 338 -7.73 -12.47 -13.87
C TRP A 338 -6.70 -13.02 -14.87
N ILE A 339 -5.63 -12.26 -15.12
CA ILE A 339 -4.36 -12.77 -15.66
C ILE A 339 -3.24 -12.39 -14.70
N VAL A 340 -2.38 -13.34 -14.33
CA VAL A 340 -1.20 -13.07 -13.51
C VAL A 340 0.06 -13.66 -14.16
N SER A 341 1.18 -12.95 -14.07
CA SER A 341 2.48 -13.41 -14.54
C SER A 341 3.44 -13.64 -13.38
N SER A 342 4.22 -14.72 -13.43
CA SER A 342 5.30 -14.94 -12.44
C SER A 342 6.47 -15.76 -12.99
N ARG A 343 7.53 -15.88 -12.20
CA ARG A 343 8.54 -16.94 -12.33
C ARG A 343 8.06 -18.27 -11.74
N ASN A 344 8.85 -19.30 -12.00
CA ASN A 344 8.75 -20.63 -11.43
C ASN A 344 9.22 -20.64 -9.97
N TRP A 345 8.50 -19.96 -9.07
CA TRP A 345 8.76 -19.94 -7.62
C TRP A 345 7.79 -20.88 -6.88
N PRO A 346 8.28 -21.79 -5.99
CA PRO A 346 7.43 -22.75 -5.28
C PRO A 346 6.29 -22.10 -4.50
N ASP A 347 6.56 -21.04 -3.75
CA ASP A 347 5.60 -20.39 -2.84
C ASP A 347 4.41 -19.79 -3.61
N ILE A 348 4.67 -19.24 -4.81
CA ILE A 348 3.63 -18.73 -5.72
C ILE A 348 2.89 -19.89 -6.37
N GLU A 349 3.59 -20.95 -6.76
CA GLU A 349 2.98 -22.16 -7.34
C GLU A 349 2.05 -22.85 -6.32
N GLU A 350 2.46 -23.03 -5.08
CA GLU A 350 1.66 -23.65 -4.01
C GLU A 350 0.36 -22.86 -3.75
N GLN A 351 0.44 -21.55 -3.59
CA GLN A 351 -0.76 -20.74 -3.33
C GLN A 351 -1.66 -20.59 -4.56
N LEU A 352 -1.12 -20.38 -5.77
CA LEU A 352 -1.96 -20.33 -6.97
C LEU A 352 -2.51 -21.71 -7.36
N GLU A 353 -1.88 -22.82 -6.97
CA GLU A 353 -2.44 -24.15 -7.16
C GLU A 353 -3.71 -24.40 -6.33
N THR A 354 -3.94 -23.66 -5.23
CA THR A 354 -5.20 -23.73 -4.47
C THR A 354 -6.42 -23.20 -5.23
N ALA A 355 -6.23 -22.34 -6.26
CA ALA A 355 -7.34 -21.82 -7.05
C ALA A 355 -7.94 -22.90 -7.96
N THR A 356 -9.27 -23.04 -7.92
CA THR A 356 -10.01 -24.11 -8.62
C THR A 356 -10.32 -23.80 -10.08
N GLN A 357 -10.64 -22.53 -10.40
CA GLN A 357 -11.03 -22.06 -11.74
C GLN A 357 -9.85 -21.42 -12.49
N LYS A 358 -8.76 -22.19 -12.67
CA LYS A 358 -7.50 -21.68 -13.25
C LYS A 358 -7.00 -22.46 -14.48
N VAL A 359 -6.31 -21.72 -15.36
CA VAL A 359 -5.51 -22.26 -16.47
C VAL A 359 -4.05 -21.81 -16.31
N ARG A 360 -3.09 -22.73 -16.49
CA ARG A 360 -1.65 -22.46 -16.35
C ARG A 360 -0.92 -22.54 -17.71
N LEU A 361 -0.46 -21.39 -18.20
CA LEU A 361 0.35 -21.26 -19.41
C LEU A 361 1.83 -21.14 -19.02
N SER A 362 2.60 -22.20 -19.25
CA SER A 362 4.06 -22.20 -19.07
C SER A 362 4.76 -21.82 -20.36
N LEU A 363 5.65 -20.83 -20.28
CA LEU A 363 6.49 -20.43 -21.41
C LEU A 363 7.50 -21.53 -21.80
N GLU A 364 7.99 -22.29 -20.83
CA GLU A 364 8.91 -23.42 -21.02
C GLU A 364 8.30 -24.54 -21.85
N LEU A 365 6.98 -24.78 -21.73
CA LEU A 365 6.27 -25.78 -22.53
C LEU A 365 5.91 -25.30 -23.96
N ASN A 366 6.17 -24.02 -24.28
CA ASN A 366 5.84 -23.39 -25.56
C ASN A 366 7.10 -22.93 -26.33
N THR A 367 8.22 -23.67 -26.20
CA THR A 367 9.55 -23.29 -26.74
C THR A 367 9.57 -22.91 -28.22
N GLU A 368 8.83 -23.61 -29.08
CA GLU A 368 8.76 -23.36 -30.53
C GLU A 368 8.08 -22.03 -30.86
N SER A 369 6.95 -21.74 -30.19
CA SER A 369 6.24 -20.46 -30.33
C SER A 369 7.11 -19.30 -29.84
N ILE A 370 7.82 -19.47 -28.71
CA ILE A 370 8.74 -18.46 -28.18
C ILE A 370 9.95 -18.28 -29.08
N SER A 371 10.50 -19.34 -29.66
CA SER A 371 11.62 -19.25 -30.60
C SER A 371 11.22 -18.47 -31.86
N THR A 372 10.01 -18.70 -32.38
CA THR A 372 9.42 -17.91 -33.48
C THR A 372 9.26 -16.44 -33.09
N ALA A 373 8.69 -16.15 -31.91
CA ALA A 373 8.52 -14.80 -31.38
C ALA A 373 9.85 -14.05 -31.16
N VAL A 374 10.88 -14.75 -30.67
CA VAL A 374 12.24 -14.21 -30.50
C VAL A 374 12.92 -13.97 -31.85
N ASN A 375 12.71 -14.84 -32.84
CA ASN A 375 13.24 -14.66 -34.20
C ASN A 375 12.63 -13.42 -34.89
N ALA A 376 11.33 -13.17 -34.72
CA ALA A 376 10.69 -11.94 -35.19
C ALA A 376 11.23 -10.68 -34.47
N PHE A 377 11.44 -10.77 -33.15
CA PHE A 377 12.06 -9.69 -32.37
C PHE A 377 13.51 -9.41 -32.80
N ILE A 378 14.31 -10.44 -33.10
CA ILE A 378 15.66 -10.32 -33.67
C ILE A 378 15.60 -9.57 -35.00
N GLN A 379 14.72 -9.97 -35.93
CA GLN A 379 14.57 -9.30 -37.22
C GLN A 379 14.27 -7.80 -37.03
N ASN A 380 13.33 -7.45 -36.14
CA ASN A 380 12.99 -6.06 -35.83
C ASN A 380 14.19 -5.29 -35.25
N LYS A 381 14.90 -5.83 -34.25
CA LYS A 381 16.06 -5.15 -33.65
C LYS A 381 17.23 -4.98 -34.62
N VAL A 382 17.50 -5.96 -35.48
CA VAL A 382 18.52 -5.86 -36.54
C VAL A 382 18.11 -4.80 -37.59
N ASN A 383 16.83 -4.75 -37.97
CA ASN A 383 16.31 -3.71 -38.86
C ASN A 383 16.39 -2.30 -38.23
N GLN A 384 16.28 -2.17 -36.90
CA GLN A 384 16.47 -0.90 -36.18
C GLN A 384 17.96 -0.49 -36.09
N LEU A 385 18.89 -1.44 -36.11
CA LEU A 385 20.34 -1.20 -36.10
C LEU A 385 20.89 -0.73 -37.45
N ALA A 386 20.38 -1.26 -38.57
CA ALA A 386 20.95 -1.04 -39.91
C ALA A 386 20.94 0.44 -40.40
N PRO A 387 19.88 1.25 -40.24
CA PRO A 387 19.87 2.65 -40.71
C PRO A 387 20.90 3.53 -39.99
N LYS A 388 21.13 3.28 -38.70
CA LYS A 388 22.06 4.07 -37.86
C LYS A 388 23.53 3.87 -38.22
N THR A 389 23.86 2.87 -39.04
CA THR A 389 25.20 2.26 -39.08
C THR A 389 25.72 1.91 -40.48
N LYS A 390 24.90 2.07 -41.53
CA LYS A 390 25.24 1.77 -42.93
C LYS A 390 25.78 0.34 -43.13
N TYR A 391 25.07 -0.64 -42.57
CA TYR A 391 25.35 -2.05 -42.86
C TYR A 391 24.89 -2.43 -44.27
N ASP A 392 25.65 -3.33 -44.88
CA ASP A 392 25.30 -4.06 -46.09
C ASP A 392 24.50 -5.33 -45.73
N ALA A 393 23.79 -5.90 -46.70
CA ALA A 393 22.91 -7.06 -46.47
C ALA A 393 23.67 -8.31 -45.96
N SER A 394 24.95 -8.48 -46.33
CA SER A 394 25.78 -9.59 -45.85
C SER A 394 26.12 -9.45 -44.36
N MET A 395 26.43 -8.23 -43.91
CA MET A 395 26.64 -7.91 -42.51
C MET A 395 25.36 -8.12 -41.68
N ILE A 396 24.20 -7.71 -42.22
CA ILE A 396 22.89 -7.87 -41.58
C ILE A 396 22.55 -9.35 -41.35
N GLY A 397 22.69 -10.19 -42.39
CA GLY A 397 22.48 -11.64 -42.27
C GLY A 397 23.35 -12.27 -41.19
N LYS A 398 24.66 -12.01 -41.22
CA LYS A 398 25.62 -12.54 -40.21
C LYS A 398 25.30 -12.14 -38.77
N ILE A 399 24.75 -10.94 -38.55
CA ILE A 399 24.29 -10.52 -37.21
C ILE A 399 23.04 -11.31 -36.83
N GLN A 400 22.09 -11.45 -37.74
CA GLN A 400 20.83 -12.18 -37.53
C GLN A 400 21.08 -13.68 -37.24
N ASP A 401 21.86 -14.37 -38.07
CA ASP A 401 22.22 -15.79 -37.92
C ASP A 401 22.87 -16.06 -36.55
N TYR A 402 23.74 -15.15 -36.11
CA TYR A 402 24.40 -15.24 -34.80
C TYR A 402 23.40 -15.05 -33.66
N LEU A 403 22.57 -13.99 -33.71
CA LEU A 403 21.58 -13.73 -32.67
C LEU A 403 20.58 -14.89 -32.53
N GLN A 404 20.08 -15.45 -33.64
CA GLN A 404 19.16 -16.59 -33.64
C GLN A 404 19.80 -17.83 -33.00
N SER A 405 21.06 -18.13 -33.34
CA SER A 405 21.79 -19.30 -32.82
C SER A 405 22.37 -19.15 -31.41
N HIS A 406 22.30 -17.96 -30.80
CA HIS A 406 22.91 -17.68 -29.48
C HIS A 406 21.92 -17.16 -28.41
N ALA A 407 20.75 -16.64 -28.80
CA ALA A 407 19.75 -16.09 -27.88
C ALA A 407 19.05 -17.12 -26.98
N ASN A 408 19.05 -18.41 -27.35
CA ASN A 408 18.41 -19.50 -26.62
C ASN A 408 16.97 -19.17 -26.16
N GLY A 409 16.15 -18.64 -27.08
CA GLY A 409 14.76 -18.22 -26.81
C GLY A 409 14.63 -17.17 -25.70
N THR A 410 15.55 -16.18 -25.62
CA THR A 410 15.59 -15.19 -24.53
C THR A 410 15.66 -13.76 -25.07
N PHE A 411 14.56 -13.01 -24.96
CA PHE A 411 14.46 -11.62 -25.46
C PHE A 411 15.45 -10.67 -24.78
N LEU A 412 15.70 -10.84 -23.48
CA LEU A 412 16.62 -9.97 -22.72
C LEU A 412 18.07 -10.08 -23.23
N TRP A 413 18.54 -11.28 -23.59
CA TRP A 413 19.87 -11.46 -24.19
C TRP A 413 19.98 -10.72 -25.52
N VAL A 414 18.96 -10.83 -26.40
CA VAL A 414 18.91 -10.10 -27.68
C VAL A 414 18.93 -8.59 -27.45
N ALA A 415 18.16 -8.09 -26.48
CA ALA A 415 18.12 -6.66 -26.15
C ALA A 415 19.49 -6.14 -25.68
N LEU A 416 20.14 -6.84 -24.75
CA LEU A 416 21.46 -6.47 -24.21
C LEU A 416 22.55 -6.50 -25.30
N VAL A 417 22.58 -7.53 -26.14
CA VAL A 417 23.55 -7.62 -27.25
C VAL A 417 23.29 -6.52 -28.29
N CYS A 418 22.04 -6.30 -28.70
CA CYS A 418 21.70 -5.22 -29.64
C CYS A 418 22.02 -3.82 -29.08
N GLN A 419 21.84 -3.59 -27.77
CA GLN A 419 22.23 -2.35 -27.09
C GLN A 419 23.76 -2.17 -27.10
N ALA A 420 24.52 -3.22 -26.78
CA ALA A 420 25.99 -3.18 -26.79
C ALA A 420 26.59 -3.08 -28.21
N LEU A 421 25.82 -3.43 -29.26
CA LEU A 421 26.16 -3.18 -30.66
C LEU A 421 25.69 -1.81 -31.19
N ALA A 422 24.86 -1.09 -30.42
CA ALA A 422 24.40 0.27 -30.72
C ALA A 422 25.25 1.37 -30.06
N ASP A 423 26.23 1.00 -29.23
CA ASP A 423 27.19 1.94 -28.62
C ASP A 423 27.99 2.70 -29.71
N PRO A 424 27.95 4.05 -29.75
CA PRO A 424 28.70 4.87 -30.69
C PRO A 424 30.22 4.60 -30.74
N LYS A 425 30.81 4.00 -29.69
CA LYS A 425 32.22 3.60 -29.65
C LYS A 425 32.52 2.42 -30.59
N VAL A 426 31.52 1.61 -30.96
CA VAL A 426 31.68 0.39 -31.77
C VAL A 426 31.70 0.71 -33.28
N LYS A 427 32.89 0.97 -33.82
CA LYS A 427 33.09 1.25 -35.26
C LYS A 427 32.72 0.04 -36.15
N LYS A 428 32.04 0.26 -37.29
CA LYS A 428 31.50 -0.79 -38.20
C LYS A 428 32.43 -2.00 -38.39
N ARG A 429 33.72 -1.76 -38.66
CA ARG A 429 34.74 -2.79 -38.92
C ARG A 429 34.98 -3.79 -37.77
N HIS A 430 34.63 -3.43 -36.54
CA HIS A 430 34.89 -4.23 -35.33
C HIS A 430 33.65 -5.03 -34.86
N ILE A 431 32.50 -4.86 -35.52
CA ILE A 431 31.23 -5.46 -35.06
C ILE A 431 31.26 -6.98 -35.10
N LEU A 432 31.75 -7.62 -36.16
CA LEU A 432 31.77 -9.08 -36.21
C LEU A 432 32.67 -9.67 -35.12
N ALA A 433 33.79 -9.01 -34.79
CA ALA A 433 34.63 -9.39 -33.65
C ALA A 433 33.91 -9.18 -32.31
N LYS A 434 33.27 -8.01 -32.08
CA LYS A 434 32.49 -7.76 -30.85
C LYS A 434 31.29 -8.74 -30.74
N LEU A 435 30.64 -9.06 -31.86
CA LEU A 435 29.54 -10.04 -31.96
C LEU A 435 30.02 -11.42 -31.50
N GLN A 436 31.13 -11.92 -32.06
CA GLN A 436 31.75 -13.19 -31.69
C GLN A 436 32.14 -13.30 -30.21
N THR A 437 32.31 -12.18 -29.50
CA THR A 437 32.57 -12.19 -28.06
C THR A 437 31.32 -12.38 -27.18
N PHE A 438 30.08 -12.37 -27.70
CA PHE A 438 28.87 -12.55 -26.87
C PHE A 438 28.48 -14.04 -26.72
N PRO A 439 28.67 -14.66 -25.55
CA PRO A 439 28.40 -16.09 -25.37
C PRO A 439 26.89 -16.39 -25.37
N ARG A 440 26.55 -17.68 -25.57
CA ARG A 440 25.17 -18.17 -25.63
C ARG A 440 24.48 -18.08 -24.27
N GLY A 441 23.23 -17.63 -24.28
CA GLY A 441 22.41 -17.57 -23.07
C GLY A 441 22.76 -16.42 -22.10
N LEU A 442 21.83 -16.13 -21.20
CA LEU A 442 21.86 -14.93 -20.36
C LEU A 442 22.96 -14.98 -19.27
N ASP A 443 23.17 -16.13 -18.65
CA ASP A 443 24.10 -16.24 -17.51
C ASP A 443 25.57 -16.22 -17.96
N SER A 444 25.87 -16.80 -19.12
CA SER A 444 27.19 -16.64 -19.75
C SER A 444 27.45 -15.20 -20.17
N LEU A 445 26.40 -14.46 -20.58
CA LEU A 445 26.50 -13.03 -20.88
C LEU A 445 26.80 -12.21 -19.62
N TYR A 446 26.12 -12.49 -18.49
CA TYR A 446 26.42 -11.87 -17.20
C TYR A 446 27.83 -12.23 -16.68
N ALA A 447 28.26 -13.49 -16.80
CA ALA A 447 29.63 -13.89 -16.44
C ALA A 447 30.68 -13.08 -17.20
N ARG A 448 30.49 -12.87 -18.51
CA ARG A 448 31.35 -12.02 -19.33
C ARG A 448 31.25 -10.53 -18.98
N MET A 449 30.08 -10.04 -18.55
CA MET A 449 29.93 -8.65 -18.06
C MET A 449 30.73 -8.45 -16.76
N LEU A 450 30.69 -9.43 -15.84
CA LEU A 450 31.47 -9.43 -14.61
C LEU A 450 32.98 -9.58 -14.88
N GLU A 451 33.37 -10.40 -15.86
CA GLU A 451 34.76 -10.51 -16.34
C GLU A 451 35.28 -9.16 -16.85
N GLN A 452 34.49 -8.40 -17.62
CA GLN A 452 34.86 -7.05 -18.07
C GLN A 452 35.03 -6.06 -16.91
N ILE A 453 34.18 -6.14 -15.87
CA ILE A 453 34.36 -5.37 -14.63
C ILE A 453 35.67 -5.77 -13.93
N GLY A 454 36.02 -7.05 -13.93
CA GLY A 454 37.29 -7.56 -13.41
C GLY A 454 38.57 -7.11 -14.15
N HIS A 455 38.43 -6.39 -15.28
CA HIS A 455 39.54 -5.75 -16.01
C HIS A 455 39.60 -4.22 -15.82
N SER A 456 38.76 -3.65 -14.94
CA SER A 456 38.80 -2.23 -14.56
C SER A 456 39.86 -1.98 -13.49
N GLU A 457 40.37 -0.75 -13.40
CA GLU A 457 41.21 -0.31 -12.28
C GLU A 457 40.38 -0.31 -10.97
N ASP A 458 39.08 -0.01 -11.04
CA ASP A 458 38.12 -0.06 -9.94
C ASP A 458 37.51 -1.46 -9.69
N ALA A 459 38.13 -2.54 -10.19
CA ALA A 459 37.53 -3.89 -10.18
C ALA A 459 37.08 -4.37 -8.79
N GLU A 460 37.86 -4.10 -7.73
CA GLU A 460 37.50 -4.51 -6.37
C GLU A 460 36.39 -3.64 -5.77
N LEU A 461 36.39 -2.32 -6.02
CA LEU A 461 35.31 -1.42 -5.63
C LEU A 461 33.99 -1.81 -6.31
N CYS A 462 34.04 -2.15 -7.61
CA CYS A 462 32.89 -2.64 -8.34
C CYS A 462 32.34 -3.97 -7.77
N LYS A 463 33.21 -4.90 -7.36
CA LYS A 463 32.78 -6.14 -6.67
C LYS A 463 32.14 -5.84 -5.32
N GLN A 464 32.72 -4.94 -4.50
CA GLN A 464 32.13 -4.52 -3.22
C GLN A 464 30.75 -3.87 -3.42
N ILE A 465 30.60 -2.97 -4.40
CA ILE A 465 29.32 -2.36 -4.79
C ILE A 465 28.30 -3.45 -5.15
N LEU A 466 28.65 -4.38 -6.04
CA LEU A 466 27.76 -5.47 -6.46
C LEU A 466 27.37 -6.38 -5.29
N ALA A 467 28.32 -6.71 -4.40
CA ALA A 467 28.08 -7.54 -3.22
C ALA A 467 27.12 -6.87 -2.24
N VAL A 468 27.34 -5.61 -1.89
CA VAL A 468 26.47 -4.84 -0.99
C VAL A 468 25.08 -4.65 -1.60
N VAL A 469 24.99 -4.19 -2.86
CA VAL A 469 23.70 -3.92 -3.51
C VAL A 469 22.89 -5.22 -3.75
N ALA A 470 23.56 -6.37 -3.91
CA ALA A 470 22.92 -7.68 -3.88
C ALA A 470 22.46 -8.10 -2.47
N ALA A 471 23.24 -7.84 -1.41
CA ALA A 471 22.88 -8.22 -0.04
C ALA A 471 21.75 -7.37 0.58
N VAL A 472 21.61 -6.09 0.21
CA VAL A 472 20.63 -5.19 0.84
C VAL A 472 19.17 -5.58 0.60
N ARG A 473 18.33 -5.34 1.61
CA ARG A 473 16.89 -5.69 1.65
C ARG A 473 16.00 -4.80 0.76
N ARG A 474 16.48 -3.61 0.39
CA ARG A 474 15.81 -2.66 -0.52
C ARG A 474 16.84 -1.91 -1.36
N PRO A 475 16.43 -1.23 -2.46
CA PRO A 475 17.26 -0.24 -3.13
C PRO A 475 17.83 0.80 -2.15
N ILE A 476 19.05 1.24 -2.43
CA ILE A 476 19.90 1.97 -1.50
C ILE A 476 20.37 3.29 -2.13
N SER A 477 20.30 4.39 -1.38
CA SER A 477 20.80 5.69 -1.86
C SER A 477 22.32 5.71 -1.93
N LEU A 478 22.91 6.54 -2.79
CA LEU A 478 24.37 6.70 -2.90
C LEU A 478 25.01 7.06 -1.54
N GLY A 479 24.33 7.88 -0.71
CA GLY A 479 24.81 8.24 0.62
C GLY A 479 24.74 7.11 1.66
N GLU A 480 23.74 6.22 1.56
CA GLU A 480 23.71 4.99 2.37
C GLU A 480 24.75 3.98 1.86
N LEU A 481 24.92 3.85 0.55
CA LEU A 481 25.88 2.94 -0.09
C LEU A 481 27.33 3.33 0.23
N ALA A 482 27.64 4.63 0.26
CA ALA A 482 28.93 5.16 0.69
C ALA A 482 29.30 4.73 2.12
N SER A 483 28.33 4.54 3.02
CA SER A 483 28.61 4.03 4.37
C SER A 483 29.10 2.57 4.37
N PHE A 484 28.78 1.79 3.34
CA PHE A 484 29.06 0.35 3.26
C PHE A 484 30.32 -0.04 2.46
N ILE A 485 30.92 0.88 1.70
CA ILE A 485 32.08 0.61 0.83
C ILE A 485 33.36 1.24 1.40
N GLU A 486 34.52 0.62 1.18
CA GLU A 486 35.81 1.22 1.52
C GLU A 486 36.32 2.10 0.37
N MET A 487 35.95 3.38 0.41
CA MET A 487 36.45 4.37 -0.55
C MET A 487 37.91 4.72 -0.23
N PRO A 488 38.83 4.74 -1.22
CA PRO A 488 40.19 5.28 -1.04
C PRO A 488 40.19 6.72 -0.51
N ASP A 489 41.18 7.08 0.31
CA ASP A 489 41.25 8.38 1.00
C ASP A 489 41.18 9.58 0.02
N ASP A 490 41.77 9.44 -1.16
CA ASP A 490 41.79 10.44 -2.24
C ASP A 490 40.45 10.59 -2.98
N VAL A 491 39.58 9.57 -2.93
CA VAL A 491 38.23 9.58 -3.53
C VAL A 491 37.14 9.84 -2.48
N SER A 492 37.45 9.65 -1.20
CA SER A 492 36.52 9.61 -0.05
C SER A 492 35.58 10.81 0.13
N ASN A 493 35.90 11.98 -0.44
CA ASN A 493 35.17 13.23 -0.27
C ASN A 493 34.32 13.66 -1.48
N ASP A 494 34.33 12.91 -2.58
CA ASP A 494 33.55 13.24 -3.78
C ASP A 494 32.36 12.28 -4.03
N PRO A 495 31.12 12.76 -3.93
CA PRO A 495 29.93 11.98 -4.31
C PRO A 495 29.83 11.65 -5.81
N GLU A 496 30.44 12.44 -6.70
CA GLU A 496 30.34 12.21 -8.15
C GLU A 496 31.16 10.97 -8.56
N SER A 497 32.36 10.80 -8.01
CA SER A 497 33.24 9.64 -8.19
C SER A 497 32.59 8.30 -7.80
N LEU A 498 31.85 8.22 -6.68
CA LEU A 498 31.09 7.00 -6.35
C LEU A 498 29.99 6.71 -7.38
N GLU A 499 29.33 7.76 -7.89
CA GLU A 499 28.36 7.61 -8.98
C GLU A 499 29.05 7.18 -10.30
N GLU A 500 30.30 7.57 -10.57
CA GLU A 500 31.08 7.06 -11.71
C GLU A 500 31.41 5.57 -11.58
N ILE A 501 31.87 5.09 -10.42
CA ILE A 501 32.18 3.67 -10.21
C ILE A 501 30.89 2.82 -10.27
N VAL A 502 29.76 3.32 -9.76
CA VAL A 502 28.45 2.66 -9.95
C VAL A 502 28.02 2.65 -11.42
N LYS A 503 28.42 3.62 -12.25
CA LYS A 503 28.23 3.59 -13.72
C LYS A 503 29.15 2.56 -14.41
N LEU A 504 30.34 2.24 -13.89
CA LEU A 504 31.16 1.12 -14.36
C LEU A 504 30.44 -0.22 -14.14
N CYS A 505 29.70 -0.36 -13.03
CA CYS A 505 28.78 -1.47 -12.79
C CYS A 505 27.52 -1.45 -13.69
N GLY A 506 27.42 -0.55 -14.67
CA GLY A 506 26.21 -0.22 -15.45
C GLY A 506 25.59 -1.34 -16.30
N SER A 507 26.23 -2.52 -16.39
CA SER A 507 25.62 -3.72 -16.97
C SER A 507 24.69 -4.46 -15.98
N PHE A 508 24.89 -4.24 -14.68
CA PHE A 508 24.12 -4.82 -13.58
C PHE A 508 23.28 -3.77 -12.86
N LEU A 509 23.81 -2.55 -12.69
CA LEU A 509 23.23 -1.48 -11.86
C LEU A 509 22.82 -0.25 -12.68
N ILE A 510 21.88 0.53 -12.14
CA ILE A 510 21.45 1.82 -12.68
C ILE A 510 21.11 2.78 -11.53
N ILE A 511 21.47 4.06 -11.69
CA ILE A 511 21.12 5.13 -10.75
C ILE A 511 19.84 5.82 -11.24
N ARG A 512 18.90 6.06 -10.33
CA ARG A 512 17.75 6.97 -10.52
C ARG A 512 17.56 7.76 -9.25
N GLU A 513 17.41 9.08 -9.31
CA GLU A 513 17.12 9.92 -8.13
C GLU A 513 18.12 9.67 -6.97
N LYS A 514 19.43 9.62 -7.29
CA LYS A 514 20.55 9.27 -6.38
C LYS A 514 20.39 7.92 -5.63
N THR A 515 19.55 7.02 -6.14
CA THR A 515 19.31 5.67 -5.61
C THR A 515 19.77 4.62 -6.60
N VAL A 516 20.42 3.58 -6.08
CA VAL A 516 21.04 2.50 -6.86
C VAL A 516 20.11 1.29 -6.92
N TYR A 517 19.88 0.82 -8.15
CA TYR A 517 18.96 -0.25 -8.50
C TYR A 517 19.64 -1.28 -9.39
N PHE A 518 19.18 -2.54 -9.39
CA PHE A 518 19.53 -3.46 -10.47
C PHE A 518 18.79 -3.09 -11.77
N VAL A 519 19.46 -3.26 -12.91
CA VAL A 519 18.88 -3.09 -14.26
C VAL A 519 17.76 -4.12 -14.50
N HIS A 520 17.95 -5.35 -14.00
CA HIS A 520 16.96 -6.42 -14.05
C HIS A 520 17.21 -7.41 -12.91
N GLN A 521 16.16 -7.91 -12.25
CA GLN A 521 16.30 -8.75 -11.06
C GLN A 521 17.10 -10.04 -11.32
N SER A 522 17.01 -10.64 -12.52
CA SER A 522 17.85 -11.80 -12.88
C SER A 522 19.36 -11.57 -12.80
N ALA A 523 19.81 -10.31 -12.87
CA ALA A 523 21.21 -9.98 -12.68
C ALA A 523 21.61 -10.04 -11.19
N LYS A 524 20.70 -9.71 -10.26
CA LYS A 524 20.86 -9.95 -8.82
C LYS A 524 20.83 -11.46 -8.51
N ASP A 525 19.88 -12.18 -9.10
CA ASP A 525 19.73 -13.63 -8.90
C ASP A 525 20.97 -14.40 -9.40
N PHE A 526 21.50 -14.03 -10.57
CA PHE A 526 22.74 -14.60 -11.14
C PHE A 526 23.96 -14.43 -10.21
N LEU A 527 24.08 -13.28 -9.53
CA LEU A 527 25.17 -13.02 -8.58
C LEU A 527 24.98 -13.74 -7.23
N LEU A 528 23.74 -14.09 -6.86
CA LEU A 528 23.41 -14.73 -5.59
C LEU A 528 23.30 -16.27 -5.65
N GLY A 529 23.24 -16.87 -6.84
CA GLY A 529 23.09 -18.33 -7.01
C GLY A 529 24.23 -19.13 -6.38
N LYS A 530 23.93 -19.86 -5.30
CA LYS A 530 24.92 -20.60 -4.50
C LYS A 530 25.18 -21.97 -5.10
N ALA A 531 26.39 -22.52 -4.85
CA ALA A 531 26.74 -23.88 -5.28
C ALA A 531 25.90 -25.00 -4.62
N SER A 532 25.10 -24.68 -3.60
CA SER A 532 24.05 -25.54 -3.01
C SER A 532 22.77 -25.61 -3.84
N ASP A 533 22.50 -24.59 -4.66
CA ASP A 533 21.21 -24.41 -5.30
C ASP A 533 21.18 -25.23 -6.57
N LYS A 534 20.34 -26.28 -6.59
CA LYS A 534 20.16 -27.19 -7.75
C LYS A 534 19.69 -26.48 -9.04
N ALA A 535 19.22 -25.24 -8.93
CA ALA A 535 18.83 -24.38 -10.05
C ALA A 535 19.93 -23.43 -10.53
N SER A 536 21.02 -23.24 -9.78
CA SER A 536 22.15 -22.40 -10.20
C SER A 536 23.02 -23.14 -11.22
N ASN A 537 23.53 -22.43 -12.21
CA ASN A 537 24.49 -22.99 -13.17
C ASN A 537 25.93 -22.59 -12.84
N LYS A 538 26.89 -23.30 -13.43
CA LYS A 538 28.33 -23.13 -13.18
C LYS A 538 28.81 -21.66 -13.32
N ALA A 539 28.25 -20.91 -14.27
CA ALA A 539 28.61 -19.50 -14.49
C ALA A 539 28.15 -18.60 -13.35
N SER A 540 26.93 -18.82 -12.83
CA SER A 540 26.42 -18.14 -11.63
C SER A 540 27.23 -18.53 -10.38
N GLN A 541 27.58 -19.80 -10.21
CA GLN A 541 28.40 -20.28 -9.09
C GLN A 541 29.85 -19.73 -9.12
N GLU A 542 30.40 -19.46 -10.30
CA GLU A 542 31.69 -18.81 -10.48
C GLU A 542 31.60 -17.30 -10.23
N ALA A 543 30.53 -16.64 -10.70
CA ALA A 543 30.25 -15.24 -10.38
C ALA A 543 30.02 -14.99 -8.88
N PHE A 544 29.30 -15.88 -8.20
CA PHE A 544 29.12 -15.86 -6.76
C PHE A 544 30.46 -15.85 -6.03
N LYS A 545 31.41 -16.71 -6.43
CA LYS A 545 32.76 -16.76 -5.82
C LYS A 545 33.62 -15.51 -6.12
N LEU A 546 33.36 -14.81 -7.22
CA LEU A 546 34.06 -13.58 -7.60
C LEU A 546 33.55 -12.34 -6.85
N VAL A 547 32.26 -12.30 -6.51
CA VAL A 547 31.63 -11.17 -5.79
C VAL A 547 31.53 -11.43 -4.27
N PHE A 548 31.40 -12.69 -3.86
CA PHE A 548 31.33 -13.15 -2.48
C PHE A 548 32.45 -14.17 -2.17
N PRO A 549 33.75 -13.78 -2.24
CA PRO A 549 34.87 -14.71 -2.06
C PRO A 549 34.92 -15.38 -0.68
N ALA A 550 34.40 -14.71 0.35
CA ALA A 550 34.21 -15.27 1.70
C ALA A 550 32.77 -15.75 1.98
N GLY A 551 31.86 -15.63 1.01
CA GLY A 551 30.42 -15.89 1.15
C GLY A 551 29.57 -14.65 1.44
N THR A 552 28.25 -14.82 1.44
CA THR A 552 27.28 -13.73 1.72
C THR A 552 27.36 -13.23 3.16
N GLU A 553 27.84 -14.06 4.07
CA GLU A 553 27.89 -13.75 5.51
C GLU A 553 28.89 -12.65 5.82
N ASP A 554 30.11 -12.69 5.28
CA ASP A 554 31.09 -11.62 5.51
C ASP A 554 30.62 -10.26 4.97
N VAL A 555 29.76 -10.24 3.94
CA VAL A 555 29.10 -9.01 3.46
C VAL A 555 28.01 -8.55 4.44
N SER A 556 27.20 -9.46 4.98
CA SER A 556 26.27 -9.15 6.07
C SER A 556 26.99 -8.61 7.31
N TYR A 557 28.17 -9.15 7.64
CA TYR A 557 29.03 -8.65 8.73
C TYR A 557 29.52 -7.23 8.45
N ILE A 558 30.01 -6.95 7.24
CA ILE A 558 30.40 -5.60 6.81
C ILE A 558 29.21 -4.62 6.96
N ILE A 559 28.01 -5.02 6.53
CA ILE A 559 26.79 -4.20 6.67
C ILE A 559 26.43 -3.96 8.15
N VAL A 560 26.53 -4.97 9.02
CA VAL A 560 26.28 -4.82 10.47
C VAL A 560 27.31 -3.88 11.10
N TRP A 561 28.60 -4.19 10.96
CA TRP A 561 29.69 -3.43 11.60
C TRP A 561 29.71 -1.97 11.15
N ARG A 562 29.56 -1.71 9.85
CA ARG A 562 29.48 -0.35 9.31
C ARG A 562 28.19 0.37 9.71
N SER A 563 27.06 -0.34 9.80
CA SER A 563 25.81 0.24 10.33
C SER A 563 25.96 0.71 11.78
N LEU A 564 26.58 -0.12 12.64
CA LEU A 564 26.86 0.26 14.03
C LEU A 564 27.81 1.45 14.10
N ASN A 565 28.84 1.51 13.26
CA ASN A 565 29.79 2.63 13.22
C ASN A 565 29.15 3.94 12.74
N VAL A 566 28.47 3.94 11.59
CA VAL A 566 27.89 5.17 11.03
C VAL A 566 26.75 5.70 11.91
N MET A 567 25.96 4.82 12.54
CA MET A 567 25.01 5.25 13.57
C MET A 567 25.73 5.76 14.83
N SER A 568 26.83 5.14 15.25
CA SER A 568 27.65 5.61 16.38
C SER A 568 28.27 6.98 16.13
N GLU A 569 28.60 7.32 14.90
CA GLU A 569 29.10 8.63 14.54
C GLU A 569 27.96 9.66 14.44
N LYS A 570 26.94 9.41 13.59
CA LYS A 570 25.96 10.43 13.20
C LYS A 570 24.80 10.61 14.18
N LEU A 571 24.36 9.57 14.91
CA LEU A 571 23.18 9.68 15.79
C LEU A 571 23.50 10.50 17.04
N ARG A 572 22.68 11.52 17.31
CA ARG A 572 22.76 12.44 18.45
C ARG A 572 21.37 12.79 18.94
N ARG A 573 21.30 13.42 20.12
CA ARG A 573 20.07 14.00 20.68
C ARG A 573 19.53 15.11 19.78
N ASP A 574 18.21 15.15 19.64
CA ASP A 574 17.47 16.14 18.84
C ASP A 574 18.06 16.29 17.43
N MET A 575 18.05 15.15 16.73
CA MET A 575 18.64 14.95 15.42
C MET A 575 18.12 15.95 14.37
N TYR A 576 16.87 16.39 14.52
CA TYR A 576 16.19 17.37 13.65
C TYR A 576 16.08 18.77 14.27
N CYS A 577 16.65 19.01 15.45
CA CYS A 577 16.62 20.30 16.15
C CYS A 577 15.19 20.85 16.37
N LEU A 578 14.29 20.01 16.87
CA LEU A 578 12.89 20.31 17.17
C LEU A 578 12.73 21.28 18.36
N ASN A 579 13.66 21.26 19.32
CA ASN A 579 13.70 22.03 20.58
C ASN A 579 12.55 21.74 21.58
N ALA A 580 11.30 21.61 21.11
CA ALA A 580 10.13 21.38 21.95
C ALA A 580 9.87 19.87 22.18
N PRO A 581 9.86 19.37 23.44
CA PRO A 581 9.77 17.92 23.68
C PRO A 581 8.46 17.24 23.26
N GLY A 582 7.33 17.96 23.25
CA GLY A 582 6.03 17.45 22.78
C GLY A 582 5.77 17.68 21.28
N PHE A 583 6.79 17.98 20.48
CA PHE A 583 6.58 18.26 19.06
C PHE A 583 6.16 16.99 18.29
N PHE A 584 4.88 16.95 17.89
CA PHE A 584 4.28 15.79 17.21
C PHE A 584 4.86 15.52 15.82
N ILE A 585 5.09 14.24 15.53
CA ILE A 585 5.69 13.75 14.29
C ILE A 585 4.91 14.12 13.01
N ASP A 586 3.59 14.27 13.10
CA ASP A 586 2.74 14.70 11.97
C ASP A 586 2.98 16.17 11.57
N ASN A 587 3.62 16.97 12.42
CA ASN A 587 4.02 18.35 12.12
C ASN A 587 5.49 18.45 11.68
N ILE A 588 6.28 17.38 11.76
CA ILE A 588 7.71 17.39 11.43
C ILE A 588 7.91 17.37 9.92
N ARG A 589 8.78 18.25 9.43
CA ARG A 589 9.36 18.18 8.08
C ARG A 589 10.83 17.83 8.22
N ALA A 590 11.33 16.95 7.35
CA ALA A 590 12.75 16.61 7.33
C ALA A 590 13.59 17.86 6.99
N PRO A 591 14.67 18.15 7.71
CA PRO A 591 15.63 19.18 7.34
C PRO A 591 16.27 18.90 5.97
N ASP A 592 16.79 19.94 5.32
CA ASP A 592 17.62 19.82 4.12
C ASP A 592 19.00 20.47 4.41
N PRO A 593 20.13 19.72 4.34
CA PRO A 593 20.21 18.29 4.07
C PRO A 593 19.68 17.44 5.24
N ASN A 594 18.98 16.34 4.93
CA ASN A 594 18.40 15.45 5.94
C ASN A 594 19.50 14.65 6.65
N PRO A 595 19.74 14.86 7.96
CA PRO A 595 20.86 14.24 8.67
C PRO A 595 20.69 12.72 8.87
N LEU A 596 19.47 12.19 8.71
CA LEU A 596 19.20 10.75 8.76
C LEU A 596 19.38 10.05 7.40
N ALA A 597 19.61 10.78 6.30
CA ALA A 597 19.63 10.21 4.95
C ALA A 597 20.66 9.08 4.77
N MET A 598 21.88 9.25 5.28
CA MET A 598 22.96 8.24 5.17
C MET A 598 22.77 7.03 6.10
N VAL A 599 22.03 7.18 7.20
CA VAL A 599 21.89 6.15 8.24
C VAL A 599 20.53 5.43 8.21
N ARG A 600 19.59 5.87 7.37
CA ARG A 600 18.21 5.34 7.32
C ARG A 600 18.17 3.82 7.11
N TYR A 601 18.96 3.27 6.19
CA TYR A 601 19.06 1.82 6.01
C TYR A 601 19.62 1.13 7.27
N SER A 602 20.71 1.66 7.82
CA SER A 602 21.36 1.14 9.03
C SER A 602 20.45 1.15 10.25
N CYS A 603 19.61 2.17 10.44
CA CYS A 603 18.69 2.24 11.57
C CYS A 603 17.68 1.10 11.56
N ILE A 604 17.21 0.67 10.39
CA ILE A 604 16.12 -0.32 10.28
C ILE A 604 16.69 -1.75 10.21
N TYR A 605 17.62 -2.03 9.29
CA TYR A 605 17.94 -3.40 8.89
C TYR A 605 19.18 -4.02 9.55
N TRP A 606 19.90 -3.32 10.44
CA TRP A 606 21.15 -3.88 10.99
C TRP A 606 20.95 -5.20 11.74
N ILE A 607 19.82 -5.38 12.45
CA ILE A 607 19.52 -6.64 13.15
C ILE A 607 19.09 -7.75 12.16
N ASP A 608 18.46 -7.42 11.03
CA ASP A 608 18.17 -8.39 9.97
C ASP A 608 19.43 -9.04 9.40
N HIS A 609 20.51 -8.26 9.23
CA HIS A 609 21.79 -8.80 8.76
C HIS A 609 22.51 -9.58 9.86
N LEU A 610 22.40 -9.14 11.12
CA LEU A 610 22.92 -9.85 12.29
C LEU A 610 22.23 -11.21 12.52
N ARG A 611 20.91 -11.31 12.27
CA ARG A 611 20.17 -12.57 12.33
C ARG A 611 20.66 -13.57 11.28
N ASP A 612 20.85 -13.12 10.04
CA ASP A 612 21.34 -13.98 8.96
C ASP A 612 22.75 -14.53 9.30
N LEU A 613 23.66 -13.73 9.85
CA LEU A 613 24.98 -14.17 10.36
C LEU A 613 24.91 -15.25 11.43
N VAL A 614 23.97 -15.09 12.38
CA VAL A 614 23.80 -16.01 13.52
C VAL A 614 23.16 -17.33 13.05
N SER A 615 22.34 -17.29 12.00
CA SER A 615 21.68 -18.47 11.43
C SER A 615 22.63 -19.46 10.74
N SER A 616 23.78 -19.00 10.22
CA SER A 616 24.72 -19.85 9.48
C SER A 616 25.81 -20.47 10.36
N THR A 617 26.52 -19.66 11.17
CA THR A 617 27.62 -20.11 12.03
C THR A 617 27.89 -19.11 13.16
N ILE A 618 27.30 -19.36 14.33
CA ILE A 618 27.42 -18.49 15.52
C ILE A 618 28.89 -18.27 15.94
N SER A 619 29.72 -19.31 15.87
CA SER A 619 31.09 -19.32 16.42
C SER A 619 32.05 -18.30 15.79
N LYS A 620 31.83 -17.91 14.52
CA LYS A 620 32.66 -16.91 13.82
C LYS A 620 32.40 -15.49 14.34
N TRP A 621 31.18 -15.21 14.81
CA TRP A 621 30.67 -13.86 15.04
C TRP A 621 30.39 -13.52 16.52
N VAL A 622 30.77 -14.40 17.46
CA VAL A 622 30.55 -14.24 18.91
C VAL A 622 31.04 -12.90 19.46
N HIS A 623 32.11 -12.33 18.89
CA HIS A 623 32.68 -11.05 19.32
C HIS A 623 31.71 -9.85 19.20
N LEU A 624 30.68 -9.93 18.33
CA LEU A 624 29.61 -8.94 18.25
C LEU A 624 28.60 -9.08 19.40
N LEU A 625 28.35 -10.31 19.86
CA LEU A 625 27.27 -10.72 20.77
C LEU A 625 27.74 -11.06 22.20
N GLN A 626 29.00 -10.75 22.51
CA GLN A 626 29.54 -10.82 23.86
C GLN A 626 29.38 -9.49 24.61
N ASP A 627 29.55 -9.55 25.92
CA ASP A 627 29.70 -8.35 26.74
C ASP A 627 30.86 -7.49 26.25
N ASP A 628 30.63 -6.18 26.11
CA ASP A 628 31.56 -5.19 25.54
C ASP A 628 31.97 -5.44 24.07
N GLY A 629 31.30 -6.38 23.39
CA GLY A 629 31.22 -6.46 21.92
C GLY A 629 30.47 -5.26 21.33
N ASP A 630 30.51 -5.11 20.01
CA ASP A 630 30.10 -3.84 19.37
C ASP A 630 28.59 -3.56 19.45
N VAL A 631 27.77 -4.61 19.54
CA VAL A 631 26.34 -4.47 19.87
C VAL A 631 26.14 -3.95 21.30
N HIS A 632 26.95 -4.41 22.27
CA HIS A 632 26.91 -3.89 23.64
C HIS A 632 27.35 -2.43 23.68
N LYS A 633 28.44 -2.07 22.99
CA LYS A 633 28.92 -0.68 22.88
C LYS A 633 27.87 0.24 22.25
N PHE A 634 27.20 -0.19 21.18
CA PHE A 634 26.15 0.60 20.53
C PHE A 634 24.95 0.82 21.47
N LEU A 635 24.41 -0.24 22.07
CA LEU A 635 23.26 -0.12 22.97
C LEU A 635 23.58 0.70 24.24
N THR A 636 24.79 0.60 24.77
CA THR A 636 25.23 1.38 25.95
C THR A 636 25.59 2.84 25.65
N THR A 637 25.63 3.28 24.39
CA THR A 637 26.03 4.66 24.03
C THR A 637 25.06 5.41 23.11
N LYS A 638 24.27 4.70 22.29
CA LYS A 638 23.47 5.28 21.20
C LYS A 638 21.98 4.93 21.21
N TYR A 639 21.57 3.99 22.05
CA TYR A 639 20.21 3.42 22.06
C TYR A 639 19.07 4.44 22.05
N LEU A 640 19.07 5.47 22.91
CA LEU A 640 17.99 6.48 22.89
C LEU A 640 17.94 7.28 21.58
N TYR A 641 19.09 7.66 21.01
CA TYR A 641 19.14 8.38 19.72
C TYR A 641 18.72 7.48 18.55
N TRP A 642 18.87 6.16 18.70
CA TRP A 642 18.33 5.18 17.76
C TRP A 642 16.80 5.09 17.86
N LEU A 643 16.21 5.10 19.06
CA LEU A 643 14.74 5.23 19.21
C LEU A 643 14.22 6.56 18.64
N GLU A 644 14.91 7.68 18.89
CA GLU A 644 14.56 8.99 18.33
C GLU A 644 14.60 8.95 16.78
N ALA A 645 15.68 8.41 16.20
CA ALA A 645 15.84 8.27 14.75
C ALA A 645 14.81 7.31 14.13
N LEU A 646 14.51 6.19 14.78
CA LEU A 646 13.47 5.26 14.34
C LEU A 646 12.08 5.92 14.35
N SER A 647 11.77 6.70 15.39
CA SER A 647 10.54 7.51 15.43
C SER A 647 10.51 8.51 14.27
N LEU A 648 11.55 9.33 14.10
CA LEU A 648 11.66 10.30 12.98
C LEU A 648 11.56 9.65 11.58
N LEU A 649 11.96 8.39 11.43
CA LEU A 649 11.83 7.60 10.20
C LEU A 649 10.47 6.91 10.03
N ARG A 650 9.55 7.05 11.00
CA ARG A 650 8.27 6.33 11.15
C ARG A 650 8.43 4.80 11.16
N ALA A 651 9.50 4.32 11.78
CA ALA A 651 9.93 2.92 11.81
C ALA A 651 10.16 2.36 13.23
N LEU A 652 9.53 2.96 14.26
CA LEU A 652 9.72 2.54 15.66
C LEU A 652 9.20 1.12 15.92
N SER A 653 8.12 0.73 15.25
CA SER A 653 7.54 -0.61 15.30
C SER A 653 8.52 -1.68 14.81
N GLU A 654 9.23 -1.42 13.72
CA GLU A 654 10.28 -2.26 13.16
C GLU A 654 11.48 -2.34 14.10
N GLY A 655 11.89 -1.21 14.69
CA GLY A 655 12.95 -1.16 15.69
C GLY A 655 12.64 -1.98 16.95
N ILE A 656 11.41 -1.91 17.48
CA ILE A 656 10.96 -2.74 18.60
C ILE A 656 10.99 -4.22 18.24
N ASN A 657 10.46 -4.59 17.08
CA ASN A 657 10.52 -5.95 16.56
C ASN A 657 11.96 -6.45 16.38
N ALA A 658 12.87 -5.58 15.95
CA ALA A 658 14.28 -5.88 15.79
C ALA A 658 14.97 -6.13 17.17
N ILE A 659 14.69 -5.32 18.20
CA ILE A 659 15.18 -5.60 19.57
C ILE A 659 14.63 -6.95 20.07
N ARG A 660 13.33 -7.23 19.86
CA ARG A 660 12.68 -8.50 20.23
C ARG A 660 13.36 -9.70 19.57
N GLN A 661 13.72 -9.59 18.30
CA GLN A 661 14.50 -10.61 17.59
C GLN A 661 15.90 -10.77 18.21
N LEU A 662 16.62 -9.67 18.47
CA LEU A 662 17.93 -9.72 19.13
C LEU A 662 17.86 -10.37 20.53
N GLU A 663 16.80 -10.12 21.31
CA GLU A 663 16.59 -10.83 22.58
C GLU A 663 16.46 -12.34 22.35
N SER A 664 15.61 -12.76 21.40
CA SER A 664 15.38 -14.18 21.10
C SER A 664 16.65 -14.92 20.66
N LEU A 665 17.54 -14.26 19.91
CA LEU A 665 18.85 -14.80 19.52
C LEU A 665 19.76 -14.95 20.77
N LEU A 666 19.77 -13.96 21.65
CA LEU A 666 20.64 -13.95 22.84
C LEU A 666 20.23 -14.97 23.91
N VAL A 667 18.96 -15.39 23.98
CA VAL A 667 18.46 -16.45 24.89
C VAL A 667 19.32 -17.72 24.82
N HIS A 668 19.82 -18.06 23.63
CA HIS A 668 20.61 -19.28 23.39
C HIS A 668 22.13 -19.07 23.44
N ILE A 669 22.60 -17.81 23.45
CA ILE A 669 24.01 -17.46 23.23
C ILE A 669 24.68 -16.88 24.48
N ASN A 670 24.01 -16.01 25.23
CA ASN A 670 24.66 -15.19 26.26
C ASN A 670 23.78 -14.98 27.51
N ARG A 671 24.39 -14.98 28.70
CA ARG A 671 23.76 -14.65 30.00
C ARG A 671 24.41 -13.47 30.73
N GLY A 672 25.25 -12.69 30.03
CA GLY A 672 25.95 -11.51 30.54
C GLY A 672 25.13 -10.21 30.47
N ARG A 673 25.84 -9.08 30.64
CA ARG A 673 25.27 -7.72 30.63
C ARG A 673 24.57 -7.39 29.31
N LEU A 674 25.03 -7.92 28.16
CA LEU A 674 24.36 -7.69 26.88
C LEU A 674 22.91 -8.20 26.89
N THR A 675 22.67 -9.42 27.34
CA THR A 675 21.32 -10.00 27.41
C THR A 675 20.45 -9.26 28.43
N ALA A 676 21.04 -8.72 29.50
CA ALA A 676 20.34 -7.90 30.48
C ALA A 676 19.91 -6.53 29.90
N ILE A 677 20.80 -5.82 29.20
CA ILE A 677 20.43 -4.52 28.60
C ILE A 677 19.50 -4.68 27.40
N VAL A 678 19.62 -5.74 26.58
CA VAL A 678 18.65 -6.00 25.49
C VAL A 678 17.25 -6.24 26.04
N ARG A 679 17.11 -6.95 27.17
CA ARG A 679 15.83 -7.12 27.89
C ARG A 679 15.27 -5.81 28.44
N ASP A 680 16.11 -5.03 29.09
CA ASP A 680 15.71 -3.74 29.67
C ASP A 680 15.33 -2.73 28.57
N ALA A 681 16.06 -2.72 27.45
CA ALA A 681 15.75 -1.97 26.24
C ALA A 681 14.43 -2.42 25.58
N HIS A 682 14.21 -3.73 25.46
CA HIS A 682 12.96 -4.26 24.91
C HIS A 682 11.75 -3.80 25.73
N ARG A 683 11.83 -3.91 27.06
CA ARG A 683 10.80 -3.40 27.99
C ARG A 683 10.65 -1.88 27.92
N PHE A 684 11.76 -1.13 27.88
CA PHE A 684 11.75 0.33 27.79
C PHE A 684 11.03 0.81 26.53
N ALA A 685 11.38 0.27 25.36
CA ALA A 685 10.75 0.65 24.10
C ALA A 685 9.28 0.20 24.01
N LEU A 686 8.90 -0.98 24.53
CA LEU A 686 7.49 -1.41 24.59
C LEU A 686 6.65 -0.54 25.53
N SER A 687 7.20 -0.18 26.71
CA SER A 687 6.47 0.58 27.75
C SER A 687 6.22 2.03 27.36
N TYR A 688 7.12 2.63 26.58
CA TYR A 688 7.03 4.04 26.16
C TYR A 688 6.80 4.22 24.66
N ARG A 689 6.48 3.13 23.95
CA ARG A 689 6.27 3.11 22.49
C ARG A 689 5.39 4.26 22.02
N MET A 690 4.14 4.29 22.50
CA MET A 690 3.08 5.16 21.99
C MET A 690 3.51 6.64 21.99
N ILE A 691 4.17 7.08 23.06
CA ILE A 691 4.60 8.46 23.18
C ILE A 691 5.86 8.77 22.37
N ILE A 692 6.83 7.84 22.28
CA ILE A 692 8.01 8.00 21.43
C ILE A 692 7.61 8.01 19.94
N GLU A 693 6.63 7.20 19.54
CA GLU A 693 6.09 7.09 18.17
C GLU A 693 5.35 8.38 17.76
N LYS A 694 4.70 9.08 18.71
CA LYS A 694 4.05 10.39 18.46
C LYS A 694 4.97 11.60 18.57
N ALA A 695 5.90 11.60 19.52
CA ALA A 695 6.77 12.74 19.84
C ALA A 695 8.20 12.23 20.18
N PRO A 696 9.14 12.23 19.22
CA PRO A 696 10.44 11.55 19.34
C PRO A 696 11.23 11.90 20.62
N LEU A 697 11.21 13.17 21.04
CA LEU A 697 11.95 13.65 22.20
C LEU A 697 11.40 13.19 23.56
N GLN A 698 10.20 12.59 23.59
CA GLN A 698 9.66 11.95 24.80
C GLN A 698 10.44 10.69 25.21
N ALA A 699 11.33 10.18 24.35
CA ALA A 699 12.36 9.19 24.73
C ALA A 699 13.28 9.70 25.87
N TYR A 700 13.51 11.02 25.96
CA TYR A 700 14.34 11.65 27.00
C TYR A 700 13.53 12.27 28.14
N THR A 701 12.37 12.83 27.83
CA THR A 701 11.60 13.64 28.80
C THR A 701 10.57 12.81 29.56
N SER A 702 9.84 11.91 28.91
CA SER A 702 8.93 10.96 29.58
C SER A 702 9.64 9.64 29.88
N ALA A 703 10.04 8.89 28.85
CA ALA A 703 10.47 7.49 28.97
C ALA A 703 11.66 7.32 29.94
N LEU A 704 12.71 8.11 29.76
CA LEU A 704 13.88 8.08 30.64
C LEU A 704 13.58 8.54 32.07
N VAL A 705 12.72 9.55 32.25
CA VAL A 705 12.38 10.11 33.57
C VAL A 705 11.52 9.15 34.38
N PHE A 706 10.54 8.49 33.75
CA PHE A 706 9.63 7.55 34.42
C PHE A 706 10.11 6.10 34.48
N ALA A 707 11.12 5.70 33.70
CA ALA A 707 11.68 4.35 33.76
C ALA A 707 12.12 3.97 35.20
N PRO A 708 11.98 2.70 35.63
CA PRO A 708 12.32 2.28 36.99
C PRO A 708 13.77 2.56 37.39
N THR A 709 13.98 2.79 38.68
CA THR A 709 15.28 3.16 39.26
C THR A 709 16.39 2.15 38.92
N ASN A 710 16.06 0.86 38.79
CA ASN A 710 17.02 -0.18 38.45
C ASN A 710 17.23 -0.45 36.95
N SER A 711 16.44 0.15 36.06
CA SER A 711 16.61 0.04 34.60
C SER A 711 18.07 0.35 34.19
N MET A 712 18.63 -0.54 33.36
CA MET A 712 19.97 -0.36 32.79
C MET A 712 19.99 0.82 31.82
N VAL A 713 18.98 0.96 30.96
CA VAL A 713 18.81 2.13 30.08
C VAL A 713 18.78 3.41 30.91
N LYS A 714 18.00 3.48 32.00
CA LYS A 714 17.98 4.65 32.88
C LYS A 714 19.35 4.95 33.49
N LYS A 715 20.00 3.94 34.08
CA LYS A 715 21.32 4.07 34.72
C LYS A 715 22.40 4.58 33.75
N ILE A 716 22.38 4.11 32.50
CA ILE A 716 23.36 4.45 31.47
C ILE A 716 23.09 5.83 30.86
N PHE A 717 21.84 6.11 30.49
CA PHE A 717 21.48 7.36 29.82
C PHE A 717 21.10 8.49 30.78
N LYS A 718 21.27 8.33 32.10
CA LYS A 718 20.91 9.31 33.14
C LYS A 718 21.35 10.76 32.84
N LYS A 719 22.51 10.96 32.23
CA LYS A 719 23.01 12.28 31.80
C LYS A 719 22.11 13.00 30.78
N GLU A 720 21.20 12.28 30.13
CA GLU A 720 20.25 12.82 29.16
C GLU A 720 18.91 13.23 29.80
N GLU A 721 18.69 12.97 31.09
CA GLU A 721 17.50 13.43 31.83
C GLU A 721 17.36 14.96 31.72
N PRO A 722 16.13 15.50 31.57
CA PRO A 722 15.90 16.93 31.36
C PRO A 722 16.25 17.77 32.59
N GLY A 723 17.39 18.47 32.57
CA GLY A 723 17.86 19.35 33.65
C GLY A 723 16.96 20.58 33.96
N TRP A 724 15.82 20.73 33.28
CA TRP A 724 14.76 21.65 33.68
C TRP A 724 13.81 21.07 34.76
N ILE A 725 13.80 19.74 34.96
CA ILE A 725 13.18 19.08 36.11
C ILE A 725 14.20 19.03 37.24
N SER A 726 14.02 19.84 38.28
CA SER A 726 14.92 19.89 39.45
C SER A 726 14.59 18.87 40.53
N THR A 727 13.48 18.15 40.40
CA THR A 727 13.11 17.02 41.27
C THR A 727 12.34 16.01 40.44
N ILE A 728 12.99 14.89 40.14
CA ILE A 728 12.42 13.74 39.43
C ILE A 728 11.44 13.02 40.38
N PRO A 729 10.27 12.56 39.90
CA PRO A 729 9.31 11.83 40.72
C PRO A 729 9.90 10.53 41.29
N VAL A 730 9.36 10.07 42.44
CA VAL A 730 9.71 8.76 42.99
C VAL A 730 9.09 7.68 42.09
N VAL A 731 9.93 7.09 41.24
CA VAL A 731 9.60 5.96 40.38
C VAL A 731 9.89 4.64 41.09
N GLU A 732 9.33 3.55 40.57
CA GLU A 732 9.49 2.22 41.16
C GLU A 732 10.95 1.73 41.10
N ALA A 733 11.29 0.73 41.91
CA ALA A 733 12.64 0.18 41.94
C ALA A 733 12.91 -0.65 40.68
N GLU A 734 12.06 -1.67 40.44
CA GLU A 734 12.10 -2.55 39.27
C GLU A 734 10.95 -2.24 38.31
N TRP A 735 10.98 -2.81 37.11
CA TRP A 735 9.77 -2.98 36.30
C TRP A 735 8.78 -3.86 37.07
N ASN A 736 7.55 -3.38 37.23
CA ASN A 736 6.48 -4.15 37.85
C ASN A 736 5.96 -5.28 36.92
N ALA A 737 4.86 -5.93 37.32
CA ALA A 737 4.26 -7.03 36.58
C ALA A 737 3.55 -6.60 35.28
N CYS A 738 3.31 -5.29 35.07
CA CYS A 738 2.83 -4.76 33.80
C CYS A 738 3.97 -4.80 32.78
N ILE A 739 3.91 -5.77 31.86
CA ILE A 739 4.90 -5.93 30.79
C ILE A 739 4.74 -4.83 29.72
N GLN A 740 3.50 -4.34 29.52
CA GLN A 740 3.14 -3.30 28.57
C GLN A 740 1.79 -2.68 28.92
N THR A 741 1.65 -1.36 28.76
CA THR A 741 0.34 -0.69 28.80
C THR A 741 -0.13 -0.37 27.38
N LEU A 742 -1.40 -0.67 27.07
CA LEU A 742 -1.98 -0.53 25.73
C LEU A 742 -2.73 0.79 25.61
N GLU A 743 -1.97 1.85 25.28
CA GLU A 743 -2.48 3.21 25.17
C GLU A 743 -2.97 3.54 23.75
N GLY A 744 -4.22 4.02 23.65
CA GLY A 744 -4.79 4.47 22.37
C GLY A 744 -6.28 4.77 22.39
N HIS A 745 -7.00 4.37 23.44
CA HIS A 745 -8.36 4.85 23.68
C HIS A 745 -8.39 6.33 24.14
N GLY A 746 -9.37 7.07 23.63
CA GLY A 746 -9.58 8.49 23.93
C GLY A 746 -10.18 8.74 25.31
N ASP A 747 -10.94 7.78 25.83
CA ASP A 747 -11.73 7.87 27.07
C ASP A 747 -11.63 6.55 27.87
N TRP A 748 -12.38 6.40 28.95
CA TRP A 748 -12.33 5.25 29.86
C TRP A 748 -12.56 3.91 29.13
N VAL A 749 -11.78 2.89 29.51
CA VAL A 749 -11.95 1.50 29.05
C VAL A 749 -12.83 0.77 30.04
N GLN A 750 -13.99 0.28 29.60
CA GLN A 750 -14.99 -0.36 30.48
C GLN A 750 -14.89 -1.88 30.51
N SER A 751 -14.35 -2.49 29.45
CA SER A 751 -14.31 -3.94 29.31
C SER A 751 -13.11 -4.38 28.48
N VAL A 752 -12.51 -5.51 28.84
CA VAL A 752 -11.42 -6.16 28.11
C VAL A 752 -11.65 -7.66 28.03
N ALA A 753 -11.25 -8.27 26.91
CA ALA A 753 -11.35 -9.71 26.69
C ALA A 753 -10.06 -10.24 26.02
N PHE A 754 -9.60 -11.42 26.46
CA PHE A 754 -8.56 -12.17 25.76
C PHE A 754 -9.18 -13.01 24.64
N SER A 755 -8.45 -13.17 23.54
CA SER A 755 -8.78 -14.14 22.50
C SER A 755 -8.51 -15.57 23.00
N PRO A 756 -9.39 -16.56 22.73
CA PRO A 756 -9.21 -17.94 23.18
C PRO A 756 -8.10 -18.71 22.44
N ASP A 757 -7.53 -18.15 21.36
CA ASP A 757 -6.24 -18.62 20.81
C ASP A 757 -5.04 -18.39 21.77
N GLY A 758 -5.25 -17.58 22.82
CA GLY A 758 -4.60 -17.74 24.10
C GLY A 758 -3.21 -17.11 24.28
N GLN A 759 -2.61 -16.53 23.23
CA GLN A 759 -1.28 -15.92 23.35
C GLN A 759 -1.08 -14.53 22.73
N HIS A 760 -1.85 -14.14 21.70
CA HIS A 760 -1.47 -12.97 20.88
C HIS A 760 -2.49 -11.83 20.76
N ARG A 761 -3.77 -12.00 21.13
CA ARG A 761 -4.79 -10.94 20.95
C ARG A 761 -5.60 -10.62 22.20
N VAL A 762 -5.80 -9.31 22.43
CA VAL A 762 -6.71 -8.73 23.43
C VAL A 762 -7.63 -7.74 22.72
N ALA A 763 -8.89 -7.65 23.15
CA ALA A 763 -9.84 -6.62 22.73
C ALA A 763 -10.25 -5.75 23.94
N SER A 764 -10.47 -4.46 23.72
CA SER A 764 -10.88 -3.47 24.74
C SER A 764 -11.99 -2.57 24.22
N ALA A 765 -13.03 -2.33 25.02
CA ALA A 765 -14.15 -1.44 24.71
C ALA A 765 -14.11 -0.16 25.57
N SER A 766 -14.46 0.99 24.98
CA SER A 766 -14.31 2.30 25.62
C SER A 766 -15.49 3.25 25.41
N HIS A 767 -15.58 4.22 26.33
CA HIS A 767 -16.36 5.45 26.19
C HIS A 767 -15.96 6.29 24.95
N ASP A 768 -14.80 6.07 24.32
CA ASP A 768 -14.45 6.74 23.06
C ASP A 768 -15.25 6.23 21.84
N LYS A 769 -16.24 5.35 22.07
CA LYS A 769 -17.16 4.76 21.08
C LYS A 769 -16.52 3.72 20.16
N THR A 770 -15.27 3.34 20.43
CA THR A 770 -14.54 2.31 19.70
C THR A 770 -14.31 1.05 20.54
N ILE A 771 -14.04 -0.05 19.84
CA ILE A 771 -13.34 -1.20 20.40
C ILE A 771 -11.95 -1.23 19.76
N LYS A 772 -10.91 -1.62 20.49
CA LYS A 772 -9.56 -1.82 19.93
C LYS A 772 -9.11 -3.25 20.15
N ILE A 773 -8.61 -3.88 19.09
CA ILE A 773 -7.89 -5.16 19.16
C ILE A 773 -6.39 -4.84 19.17
N TRP A 774 -5.62 -5.60 19.95
CA TRP A 774 -4.21 -5.38 20.19
C TRP A 774 -3.41 -6.68 20.04
N ASP A 775 -2.22 -6.59 19.44
CA ASP A 775 -1.21 -7.65 19.52
C ASP A 775 -0.47 -7.56 20.85
N THR A 776 -0.54 -8.61 21.67
CA THR A 776 0.10 -8.64 23.00
C THR A 776 1.63 -8.78 22.95
N ALA A 777 2.20 -9.08 21.78
CA ALA A 777 3.63 -9.32 21.61
C ALA A 777 4.42 -8.09 21.11
N SER A 778 3.73 -7.01 20.71
CA SER A 778 4.30 -5.74 20.22
C SER A 778 3.54 -4.49 20.70
N GLY A 779 2.33 -4.64 21.22
CA GLY A 779 1.43 -3.56 21.60
C GLY A 779 0.96 -2.70 20.44
N THR A 780 0.99 -3.22 19.20
CA THR A 780 0.22 -2.59 18.11
C THR A 780 -1.26 -2.67 18.46
N CYS A 781 -2.00 -1.58 18.24
CA CYS A 781 -3.43 -1.69 17.96
C CYS A 781 -3.55 -2.29 16.56
N THR A 782 -4.04 -3.52 16.45
CA THR A 782 -4.15 -4.25 15.19
C THR A 782 -5.47 -3.98 14.48
N GLN A 783 -6.52 -3.60 15.21
CA GLN A 783 -7.77 -3.09 14.65
C GLN A 783 -8.39 -2.05 15.59
N THR A 784 -8.98 -0.99 15.03
CA THR A 784 -9.95 -0.14 15.74
C THR A 784 -11.32 -0.33 15.10
N LEU A 785 -12.25 -0.89 15.87
CA LEU A 785 -13.61 -1.17 15.46
C LEU A 785 -14.46 0.08 15.75
N GLU A 786 -14.66 0.90 14.72
CA GLU A 786 -15.49 2.11 14.79
C GLU A 786 -16.87 1.84 14.17
N GLY A 787 -17.91 2.46 14.73
CA GLY A 787 -19.28 2.32 14.20
C GLY A 787 -20.38 2.12 15.24
N HIS A 788 -20.05 2.09 16.54
CA HIS A 788 -21.03 2.40 17.58
C HIS A 788 -21.23 3.93 17.66
N ALA A 789 -22.47 4.37 17.88
CA ALA A 789 -22.79 5.81 17.97
C ALA A 789 -22.56 6.39 19.37
N ASP A 790 -22.31 5.56 20.38
CA ASP A 790 -22.08 5.97 21.76
C ASP A 790 -21.21 4.98 22.57
N TRP A 791 -20.92 5.31 23.84
CA TRP A 791 -20.01 4.57 24.74
C TRP A 791 -20.13 3.05 24.65
N VAL A 792 -19.02 2.33 24.40
CA VAL A 792 -19.01 0.86 24.41
C VAL A 792 -18.71 0.36 25.82
N GLN A 793 -19.64 -0.40 26.39
CA GLN A 793 -19.58 -0.89 27.78
C GLN A 793 -18.96 -2.29 27.91
N SER A 794 -19.07 -3.12 26.87
CA SER A 794 -18.70 -4.53 26.93
C SER A 794 -18.09 -5.04 25.63
N VAL A 795 -17.11 -5.93 25.74
CA VAL A 795 -16.50 -6.67 24.63
C VAL A 795 -16.28 -8.14 25.02
N ALA A 796 -16.50 -9.07 24.07
CA ALA A 796 -16.21 -10.49 24.23
C ALA A 796 -15.75 -11.12 22.90
N PHE A 797 -14.77 -12.02 22.93
CA PHE A 797 -14.43 -12.87 21.77
C PHE A 797 -15.39 -14.05 21.65
N SER A 798 -15.59 -14.54 20.42
CA SER A 798 -16.18 -15.86 20.16
C SER A 798 -15.20 -16.98 20.54
N PRO A 799 -15.69 -18.21 20.84
CA PRO A 799 -14.83 -19.34 21.21
C PRO A 799 -13.77 -19.73 20.15
N ASP A 800 -14.01 -19.37 18.88
CA ASP A 800 -13.12 -19.59 17.74
C ASP A 800 -12.03 -18.48 17.57
N GLY A 801 -12.10 -17.38 18.34
CA GLY A 801 -11.22 -16.22 18.22
C GLY A 801 -11.35 -15.42 16.92
N GLN A 802 -12.34 -15.73 16.06
CA GLN A 802 -12.54 -15.10 14.76
C GLN A 802 -13.54 -13.95 14.79
N ARG A 803 -14.37 -13.83 15.84
CA ARG A 803 -15.36 -12.76 15.99
C ARG A 803 -15.25 -12.08 17.35
N VAL A 804 -15.71 -10.84 17.40
CA VAL A 804 -15.88 -10.03 18.62
C VAL A 804 -17.33 -9.58 18.70
N ALA A 805 -17.93 -9.61 19.88
CA ALA A 805 -19.23 -9.01 20.17
C ALA A 805 -19.06 -7.83 21.12
N SER A 806 -19.78 -6.73 20.90
CA SER A 806 -19.72 -5.53 21.74
C SER A 806 -21.08 -4.91 22.01
N GLY A 807 -21.30 -4.41 23.23
CA GLY A 807 -22.52 -3.70 23.64
C GLY A 807 -22.26 -2.22 23.95
N SER A 808 -23.17 -1.33 23.55
CA SER A 808 -22.99 0.13 23.64
C SER A 808 -24.22 0.89 24.16
N HIS A 809 -24.01 2.11 24.63
CA HIS A 809 -25.02 3.15 24.87
C HIS A 809 -25.84 3.51 23.63
N ASP A 810 -25.37 3.19 22.40
CA ASP A 810 -26.12 3.40 21.16
C ASP A 810 -27.31 2.46 20.95
N LYS A 811 -27.59 1.61 21.95
CA LYS A 811 -28.71 0.68 22.00
C LYS A 811 -28.56 -0.55 21.10
N THR A 812 -27.39 -0.75 20.50
CA THR A 812 -27.09 -1.92 19.66
C THR A 812 -26.03 -2.83 20.28
N ILE A 813 -26.01 -4.08 19.81
CA ILE A 813 -24.82 -4.93 19.90
C ILE A 813 -24.26 -5.04 18.50
N LYS A 814 -22.93 -5.09 18.38
CA LYS A 814 -22.26 -5.33 17.10
C LYS A 814 -21.46 -6.62 17.20
N ILE A 815 -21.58 -7.45 16.17
CA ILE A 815 -20.64 -8.53 15.91
C ILE A 815 -19.67 -8.01 14.86
N TRP A 816 -18.40 -8.27 15.09
CA TRP A 816 -17.28 -7.88 14.25
C TRP A 816 -16.47 -9.11 13.89
N ASP A 817 -15.86 -9.11 12.72
CA ASP A 817 -14.78 -10.04 12.38
C ASP A 817 -13.47 -9.55 13.04
N ALA A 818 -12.76 -10.46 13.72
CA ALA A 818 -11.62 -10.14 14.57
C ALA A 818 -10.29 -10.03 13.83
N ALA A 819 -10.27 -10.26 12.51
CA ALA A 819 -9.08 -10.17 11.66
C ALA A 819 -9.13 -8.92 10.77
N SER A 820 -10.28 -8.66 10.14
CA SER A 820 -10.55 -7.51 9.27
C SER A 820 -11.07 -6.27 10.02
N GLY A 821 -11.65 -6.47 11.21
CA GLY A 821 -12.32 -5.41 11.96
C GLY A 821 -13.73 -5.03 11.46
N ALA A 822 -14.23 -5.68 10.40
CA ALA A 822 -15.50 -5.36 9.79
C ALA A 822 -16.70 -5.70 10.70
N CYS A 823 -17.69 -4.80 10.80
CA CYS A 823 -18.95 -5.09 11.49
C CYS A 823 -19.79 -6.06 10.65
N THR A 824 -19.83 -7.33 11.05
CA THR A 824 -20.55 -8.40 10.35
C THR A 824 -22.04 -8.42 10.67
N GLN A 825 -22.45 -7.99 11.86
CA GLN A 825 -23.86 -7.79 12.24
C GLN A 825 -24.03 -6.59 13.16
N THR A 826 -25.10 -5.80 12.95
CA THR A 826 -25.58 -4.80 13.93
C THR A 826 -26.96 -5.23 14.45
N LEU A 827 -26.99 -5.61 15.71
CA LEU A 827 -28.11 -6.20 16.43
C LEU A 827 -28.94 -5.08 17.10
N GLY A 828 -29.84 -4.47 16.32
CA GLY A 828 -30.80 -3.47 16.78
C GLY A 828 -32.14 -4.07 17.21
N GLY A 829 -32.96 -3.29 17.92
CA GLY A 829 -34.23 -3.76 18.52
C GLY A 829 -34.11 -4.07 20.01
N HIS A 830 -32.90 -3.96 20.54
CA HIS A 830 -32.69 -3.26 21.80
C HIS A 830 -32.83 -1.73 21.54
N ALA A 831 -33.26 -0.98 22.55
CA ALA A 831 -33.46 0.47 22.61
C ALA A 831 -33.01 1.09 23.98
N GLU A 832 -32.05 0.53 24.73
CA GLU A 832 -31.34 1.12 25.92
C GLU A 832 -29.84 0.82 25.80
N TRP A 833 -29.01 1.50 26.60
CA TRP A 833 -27.61 1.14 26.72
C TRP A 833 -27.44 -0.35 27.04
N VAL A 834 -26.66 -1.03 26.22
CA VAL A 834 -26.28 -2.42 26.45
C VAL A 834 -25.08 -2.40 27.39
N GLN A 835 -25.25 -3.00 28.56
CA GLN A 835 -24.24 -3.05 29.63
C GLN A 835 -23.27 -4.22 29.44
N SER A 836 -23.73 -5.34 28.86
CA SER A 836 -22.95 -6.57 28.72
C SER A 836 -23.30 -7.33 27.44
N ALA A 837 -22.30 -7.93 26.78
CA ALA A 837 -22.47 -8.86 25.66
C ALA A 837 -21.51 -10.07 25.79
N ALA A 838 -21.98 -11.28 25.43
CA ALA A 838 -21.19 -12.52 25.51
C ALA A 838 -21.62 -13.54 24.45
N PHE A 839 -20.69 -14.37 23.96
CA PHE A 839 -20.99 -15.51 23.07
C PHE A 839 -21.37 -16.77 23.85
N SER A 840 -22.18 -17.65 23.24
CA SER A 840 -22.36 -19.04 23.67
C SER A 840 -21.10 -19.88 23.44
N PRO A 841 -20.93 -21.03 24.13
CA PRO A 841 -19.74 -21.88 23.99
C PRO A 841 -19.58 -22.52 22.60
N ASP A 842 -20.65 -22.57 21.79
CA ASP A 842 -20.64 -23.02 20.39
C ASP A 842 -20.39 -21.88 19.37
N GLY A 843 -20.33 -20.63 19.83
CA GLY A 843 -20.19 -19.43 19.01
C GLY A 843 -21.37 -19.13 18.07
N GLN A 844 -22.50 -19.82 18.20
CA GLN A 844 -23.68 -19.63 17.33
C GLN A 844 -24.65 -18.59 17.86
N ARG A 845 -24.56 -18.23 19.15
CA ARG A 845 -25.46 -17.27 19.80
C ARG A 845 -24.69 -16.17 20.52
N VAL A 846 -25.32 -15.00 20.63
CA VAL A 846 -24.87 -13.89 21.48
C VAL A 846 -25.94 -13.59 22.51
N ALA A 847 -25.57 -13.47 23.78
CA ALA A 847 -26.38 -12.89 24.84
C ALA A 847 -26.00 -11.43 25.06
N SER A 848 -26.98 -10.58 25.41
CA SER A 848 -26.72 -9.16 25.72
C SER A 848 -27.69 -8.56 26.72
N GLY A 849 -27.17 -7.94 27.77
CA GLY A 849 -27.92 -7.43 28.94
C GLY A 849 -27.78 -5.92 29.09
N SER A 850 -28.77 -5.26 29.70
CA SER A 850 -28.91 -3.80 29.60
C SER A 850 -29.55 -3.15 30.84
N GLY A 851 -29.44 -1.81 30.94
CA GLY A 851 -30.11 -0.94 31.91
C GLY A 851 -31.65 -1.04 31.91
N ASP A 852 -32.20 -1.66 30.88
CA ASP A 852 -33.62 -1.90 30.65
C ASP A 852 -34.28 -2.95 31.52
N ASN A 853 -33.46 -3.70 32.25
CA ASN A 853 -33.86 -4.86 33.04
C ASN A 853 -34.08 -6.13 32.20
N THR A 854 -33.36 -6.31 31.07
CA THR A 854 -33.64 -7.35 30.08
C THR A 854 -32.39 -7.91 29.37
N ILE A 855 -32.53 -9.08 28.74
CA ILE A 855 -31.42 -9.87 28.17
C ILE A 855 -31.79 -10.48 26.81
N LYS A 856 -31.25 -9.95 25.71
CA LYS A 856 -31.43 -10.57 24.38
C LYS A 856 -30.55 -11.77 24.15
N ILE A 857 -31.11 -12.74 23.43
CA ILE A 857 -30.36 -13.73 22.65
C ILE A 857 -30.56 -13.43 21.18
N TRP A 858 -29.46 -13.53 20.46
CA TRP A 858 -29.36 -13.32 19.03
C TRP A 858 -28.71 -14.55 18.39
N ASP A 859 -29.17 -14.90 17.19
CA ASP A 859 -28.43 -15.78 16.30
C ASP A 859 -27.23 -15.02 15.70
N ALA A 860 -26.02 -15.55 15.90
CA ALA A 860 -24.77 -14.84 15.62
C ALA A 860 -24.39 -14.80 14.13
N ALA A 861 -25.10 -15.53 13.26
CA ALA A 861 -24.85 -15.57 11.82
C ALA A 861 -25.83 -14.66 11.04
N SER A 862 -27.12 -14.74 11.36
CA SER A 862 -28.20 -13.96 10.75
C SER A 862 -28.45 -12.60 11.43
N GLY A 863 -27.94 -12.41 12.66
CA GLY A 863 -28.21 -11.23 13.47
C GLY A 863 -29.65 -11.14 14.01
N THR A 864 -30.46 -12.19 13.85
CA THR A 864 -31.87 -12.16 14.26
C THR A 864 -32.03 -12.33 15.77
N CYS A 865 -32.92 -11.53 16.37
CA CYS A 865 -33.25 -11.65 17.80
C CYS A 865 -34.16 -12.86 18.00
N THR A 866 -33.67 -13.87 18.72
CA THR A 866 -34.42 -15.09 18.99
C THR A 866 -35.12 -15.05 20.36
N GLN A 867 -34.55 -14.36 21.36
CA GLN A 867 -35.16 -14.15 22.70
C GLN A 867 -34.68 -12.83 23.37
N THR A 868 -35.26 -12.45 24.53
CA THR A 868 -35.16 -11.08 25.12
C THR A 868 -35.47 -11.01 26.64
N ILE A 869 -35.08 -11.99 27.47
CA ILE A 869 -35.51 -12.14 28.89
C ILE A 869 -35.71 -10.84 29.68
N ASN A 870 -36.93 -10.49 30.07
CA ASN A 870 -37.16 -9.46 31.09
C ASN A 870 -36.89 -10.06 32.48
N VAL A 871 -36.04 -9.39 33.25
CA VAL A 871 -35.43 -9.89 34.49
C VAL A 871 -35.55 -8.89 35.66
N GLY A 872 -36.31 -7.80 35.48
CA GLY A 872 -36.70 -6.86 36.54
C GLY A 872 -35.57 -6.04 37.20
N SER A 873 -34.30 -6.27 36.84
CA SER A 873 -33.14 -5.47 37.22
C SER A 873 -32.03 -5.51 36.15
N THR A 874 -31.19 -4.48 36.07
CA THR A 874 -30.07 -4.40 35.11
C THR A 874 -29.08 -5.57 35.25
N ALA A 875 -28.90 -6.34 34.17
CA ALA A 875 -27.90 -7.40 34.09
C ALA A 875 -26.55 -6.83 33.61
N THR A 876 -25.64 -6.53 34.55
CA THR A 876 -24.35 -5.86 34.29
C THR A 876 -23.25 -6.80 33.81
N HIS A 877 -23.38 -8.11 34.05
CA HIS A 877 -22.46 -9.14 33.56
C HIS A 877 -23.25 -10.36 33.10
N LEU A 878 -22.92 -10.89 31.93
CA LEU A 878 -23.47 -12.13 31.39
C LEU A 878 -22.38 -13.15 31.06
N SER A 879 -22.64 -14.42 31.31
CA SER A 879 -21.94 -15.54 30.66
C SER A 879 -22.87 -16.73 30.49
N PHE A 880 -22.79 -17.47 29.38
CA PHE A 880 -23.49 -18.73 29.23
C PHE A 880 -22.90 -19.81 30.15
N ASP A 881 -23.68 -20.83 30.49
CA ASP A 881 -23.14 -22.06 31.09
C ASP A 881 -22.74 -23.10 30.05
N ASN A 882 -21.94 -24.09 30.45
CA ASN A 882 -21.38 -25.11 29.55
C ASN A 882 -22.42 -26.03 28.89
N ALA A 883 -23.70 -25.95 29.29
CA ALA A 883 -24.81 -26.69 28.71
C ALA A 883 -25.76 -25.79 27.89
N ASP A 884 -25.44 -24.50 27.76
CA ASP A 884 -26.05 -23.50 26.89
C ASP A 884 -27.58 -23.29 27.11
N ALA A 885 -28.05 -23.66 28.30
CA ALA A 885 -29.45 -23.64 28.73
C ALA A 885 -29.77 -22.49 29.71
N TYR A 886 -28.74 -21.92 30.35
CA TYR A 886 -28.86 -20.83 31.31
C TYR A 886 -27.80 -19.76 31.08
N ILE A 887 -28.16 -18.50 31.36
CA ILE A 887 -27.22 -17.39 31.44
C ILE A 887 -26.94 -17.12 32.91
N ASN A 888 -25.67 -17.10 33.29
CA ASN A 888 -25.20 -16.69 34.61
C ASN A 888 -25.08 -15.16 34.61
N THR A 889 -25.62 -14.50 35.62
CA THR A 889 -25.66 -13.04 35.73
C THR A 889 -25.37 -12.55 37.15
N ASN A 890 -25.10 -11.26 37.30
CA ASN A 890 -24.98 -10.58 38.60
C ASN A 890 -26.26 -10.63 39.46
N ILE A 891 -27.42 -10.99 38.89
CA ILE A 891 -28.72 -11.08 39.57
C ILE A 891 -29.25 -12.53 39.69
N GLY A 892 -28.48 -13.52 39.21
CA GLY A 892 -28.82 -14.95 39.33
C GLY A 892 -28.56 -15.77 38.05
N ARG A 893 -29.00 -17.03 38.07
CA ARG A 893 -29.00 -17.93 36.91
C ARG A 893 -30.36 -17.86 36.21
N ILE A 894 -30.37 -17.52 34.93
CA ILE A 894 -31.59 -17.12 34.22
C ILE A 894 -31.85 -18.03 33.03
N GLN A 895 -33.05 -18.59 32.97
CA GLN A 895 -33.58 -19.33 31.83
C GLN A 895 -34.24 -18.37 30.83
N ILE A 896 -34.13 -18.64 29.54
CA ILE A 896 -34.21 -17.60 28.50
C ILE A 896 -35.66 -17.34 27.98
N ALA A 897 -36.23 -16.11 28.09
CA ALA A 897 -37.48 -15.60 27.41
C ALA A 897 -37.95 -14.10 27.67
N THR A 898 -37.91 -13.14 26.70
CA THR A 898 -38.95 -12.04 26.50
C THR A 898 -38.87 -10.50 26.96
N ALA A 899 -38.75 -9.45 26.07
CA ALA A 899 -39.03 -7.93 26.15
C ALA A 899 -38.18 -6.81 26.92
N THR A 900 -38.16 -5.50 26.43
CA THR A 900 -37.15 -4.32 26.44
C THR A 900 -37.32 -2.91 27.22
N MET A 901 -37.18 -1.65 26.62
CA MET A 901 -36.18 -0.51 26.96
C MET A 901 -36.46 1.07 26.78
N GLU A 902 -35.63 2.05 27.34
CA GLU A 902 -35.38 3.54 26.99
C GLU A 902 -33.92 4.22 27.17
N SER A 903 -33.57 5.43 27.78
CA SER A 903 -32.13 5.96 28.13
C SER A 903 -31.82 7.34 28.94
N PRO A 904 -30.92 8.37 28.59
CA PRO A 904 -29.68 8.82 29.36
C PRO A 904 -29.23 10.37 29.50
N ASN A 905 -27.97 10.68 29.97
CA ASN A 905 -27.04 11.88 29.76
C ASN A 905 -27.06 13.22 30.62
N GLN A 906 -26.14 14.24 30.55
CA GLN A 906 -24.63 14.44 30.47
C GLN A 906 -24.23 15.97 30.30
N LEU A 907 -23.04 16.52 30.73
CA LEU A 907 -22.33 17.76 30.19
C LEU A 907 -20.98 18.20 30.88
N SER A 908 -20.21 19.19 30.33
CA SER A 908 -18.77 19.53 30.63
C SER A 908 -18.34 21.04 30.57
N SER A 909 -17.02 21.38 30.72
CA SER A 909 -16.46 22.78 30.88
C SER A 909 -14.98 23.02 30.38
N PRO A 910 -14.44 24.27 30.28
CA PRO A 910 -13.20 24.64 29.52
C PRO A 910 -11.90 24.96 30.32
N VAL A 911 -10.84 25.49 29.66
CA VAL A 911 -9.39 25.51 30.09
C VAL A 911 -8.70 26.90 30.07
N CYS A 912 -7.49 27.02 30.70
CA CYS A 912 -6.75 28.27 31.02
C CYS A 912 -5.21 28.18 30.76
N TYR A 913 -4.42 29.20 31.15
CA TYR A 913 -2.99 29.41 30.80
C TYR A 913 -2.00 29.37 32.00
N SER A 914 -1.02 28.45 31.98
CA SER A 914 0.30 28.54 32.66
C SER A 914 1.16 27.30 32.30
N TYR A 915 2.11 26.88 33.14
CA TYR A 915 2.33 25.43 33.33
C TYR A 915 1.04 24.81 33.87
N GLY A 916 0.64 23.62 33.40
CA GLY A 916 -0.59 22.97 33.87
C GLY A 916 -0.87 21.65 33.16
N LEU A 917 -1.92 20.93 33.57
CA LEU A 917 -2.35 19.73 32.86
C LEU A 917 -3.04 20.09 31.53
N GLY A 918 -2.81 19.25 30.51
CA GLY A 918 -3.55 19.29 29.26
C GLY A 918 -5.02 18.87 29.45
N GLN A 919 -5.84 19.08 28.42
CA GLN A 919 -7.28 18.72 28.43
C GLN A 919 -7.55 17.24 28.69
N ASP A 920 -6.59 16.36 28.39
CA ASP A 920 -6.67 14.92 28.60
C ASP A 920 -6.18 14.45 29.98
N TYR A 921 -5.59 15.35 30.79
CA TYR A 921 -4.90 15.06 32.06
C TYR A 921 -3.69 14.11 31.93
N ARG A 922 -3.21 13.86 30.70
CA ARG A 922 -2.06 12.99 30.38
C ARG A 922 -0.81 13.82 30.08
N TRP A 923 -0.97 15.00 29.48
CA TRP A 923 0.12 15.95 29.30
C TRP A 923 0.30 16.90 30.50
N ILE A 924 1.56 17.18 30.83
CA ILE A 924 1.98 18.44 31.42
C ILE A 924 2.31 19.39 30.26
N THR A 925 1.64 20.53 30.25
CA THR A 925 1.81 21.63 29.31
C THR A 925 2.58 22.79 29.94
N CYS A 926 3.22 23.60 29.08
CA CYS A 926 3.77 24.91 29.40
C CYS A 926 3.25 25.90 28.34
N ASN A 927 2.58 26.98 28.74
CA ASN A 927 2.02 27.98 27.81
C ASN A 927 1.13 27.38 26.71
N SER A 928 0.35 26.33 27.06
CA SER A 928 -0.48 25.54 26.14
C SER A 928 0.30 24.74 25.07
N GLN A 929 1.60 24.50 25.27
CA GLN A 929 2.39 23.52 24.51
C GLN A 929 2.73 22.29 25.37
N ASP A 930 2.66 21.11 24.77
CA ASP A 930 2.99 19.84 25.40
C ASP A 930 4.51 19.73 25.67
N VAL A 931 4.89 19.43 26.92
CA VAL A 931 6.32 19.33 27.33
C VAL A 931 6.69 18.02 28.01
N LEU A 932 5.78 17.38 28.75
CA LEU A 932 6.03 16.11 29.41
C LEU A 932 4.78 15.24 29.46
N TRP A 933 4.84 14.06 28.83
CA TRP A 933 3.79 13.04 28.97
C TRP A 933 3.88 12.37 30.35
N LEU A 934 2.73 12.12 30.96
CA LEU A 934 2.59 11.28 32.14
C LEU A 934 2.21 9.87 31.67
N PRO A 935 3.00 8.83 31.97
CA PRO A 935 2.58 7.45 31.72
C PRO A 935 1.32 7.08 32.55
N PRO A 936 0.55 6.04 32.17
CA PRO A 936 -0.78 5.80 32.76
C PRO A 936 -0.84 5.62 34.29
N GLU A 937 0.19 5.02 34.90
CA GLU A 937 0.30 4.92 36.38
C GLU A 937 0.41 6.29 37.09
N TYR A 938 0.83 7.30 36.33
CA TYR A 938 1.12 8.68 36.74
C TYR A 938 0.07 9.69 36.22
N HIS A 939 -0.92 9.25 35.42
CA HIS A 939 -2.04 10.10 34.98
C HIS A 939 -2.72 10.78 36.18
N ALA A 940 -2.95 12.08 36.06
CA ALA A 940 -3.47 12.90 37.14
C ALA A 940 -5.00 12.87 37.21
N SER A 941 -5.55 12.60 38.39
CA SER A 941 -6.96 12.80 38.74
C SER A 941 -7.19 14.18 39.38
N ALA A 942 -6.14 14.79 39.95
CA ALA A 942 -6.15 16.15 40.48
C ALA A 942 -4.76 16.80 40.37
N SER A 943 -4.71 18.13 40.35
CA SER A 943 -3.44 18.87 40.45
C SER A 943 -3.56 20.14 41.28
N ALA A 944 -2.44 20.56 41.87
CA ALA A 944 -2.27 21.86 42.51
C ALA A 944 -0.88 22.41 42.15
N MET A 945 -0.78 23.71 41.86
CA MET A 945 0.49 24.36 41.52
C MET A 945 0.78 25.53 42.46
N GLN A 946 2.04 25.65 42.90
CA GLN A 946 2.54 26.72 43.74
C GLN A 946 3.90 27.18 43.21
N ALA A 947 3.93 28.36 42.58
CA ALA A 947 5.07 28.84 41.80
C ALA A 947 5.57 27.76 40.80
N ARG A 948 6.87 27.44 40.78
CA ARG A 948 7.45 26.38 39.93
C ARG A 948 7.39 24.96 40.53
N LYS A 949 6.46 24.70 41.47
CA LYS A 949 6.18 23.36 42.00
C LYS A 949 4.77 22.94 41.66
N MET A 950 4.63 21.72 41.14
CA MET A 950 3.33 21.14 40.78
C MET A 950 3.17 19.81 41.51
N VAL A 951 2.04 19.66 42.18
CA VAL A 951 1.62 18.44 42.86
C VAL A 951 0.52 17.79 42.03
N LEU A 952 0.69 16.52 41.68
CA LEU A 952 -0.32 15.69 41.03
C LEU A 952 -0.83 14.66 42.02
N GLY A 953 -2.15 14.53 42.14
CA GLY A 953 -2.79 13.32 42.66
C GLY A 953 -3.10 12.41 41.47
N CYS A 954 -2.62 11.17 41.50
CA CYS A 954 -2.79 10.21 40.40
C CYS A 954 -3.98 9.26 40.67
N TYR A 955 -4.54 8.66 39.61
CA TYR A 955 -5.58 7.62 39.75
C TYR A 955 -5.10 6.40 40.57
N SER A 956 -3.79 6.16 40.62
CA SER A 956 -3.11 5.17 41.47
C SER A 956 -3.07 5.54 42.98
N GLY A 957 -3.67 6.66 43.40
CA GLY A 957 -3.61 7.17 44.77
C GLY A 957 -2.26 7.79 45.16
N ARG A 958 -1.28 7.81 44.25
CA ARG A 958 0.02 8.45 44.45
C ARG A 958 -0.11 9.97 44.48
N VAL A 959 0.67 10.64 45.33
CA VAL A 959 0.86 12.09 45.32
C VAL A 959 2.29 12.37 44.88
N ILE A 960 2.44 13.10 43.78
CA ILE A 960 3.71 13.26 43.05
C ILE A 960 4.05 14.74 42.94
N ILE A 961 5.29 15.11 43.28
CA ILE A 961 5.72 16.52 43.35
C ILE A 961 6.83 16.76 42.31
N PHE A 962 6.50 17.53 41.28
CA PHE A 962 7.47 18.07 40.34
C PHE A 962 7.98 19.43 40.84
N SER A 963 9.27 19.70 40.61
CA SER A 963 9.85 21.04 40.74
C SER A 963 10.58 21.38 39.45
N PHE A 964 10.31 22.56 38.90
CA PHE A 964 10.89 23.03 37.64
C PHE A 964 11.92 24.14 37.91
N SER A 965 13.12 24.04 37.34
CA SER A 965 14.18 25.04 37.57
C SER A 965 13.94 26.33 36.79
N ARG A 966 13.35 26.21 35.59
CA ARG A 966 13.00 27.31 34.70
C ARG A 966 11.72 27.02 33.92
N ASP A 967 11.23 28.03 33.24
CA ASP A 967 10.22 27.89 32.21
C ASP A 967 10.95 27.41 30.94
N VAL A 968 10.38 26.42 30.23
CA VAL A 968 11.02 25.70 29.11
C VAL A 968 11.02 26.52 27.82
#